data_AF-A0A2Y9Q519-F1
#
_entry.id   AF-A0A2Y9Q519-F1
#
_cell.length_a   1.000
_cell.length_b   1.000
_cell.length_c   1.000
_cell.angle_alpha   90.00
_cell.angle_beta   90.00
_cell.angle_gamma   90.00
#
_symmetry.space_group_name_H-M   'P 1'
#
loop_
_entity.id
_entity.type
_entity.pdbx_description
1 polymer ?
#
loop_
_entity_poly.entity_id
_entity_poly.type
_entity_poly.pdbx_seq_one_letter_code
_entity_poly.pdbx_strand_id
1 'polypeptide(L)'
;MGTALVYHEDMTAARLLWDDPECEIECPERLTTALERLQQRGLEQRCLQLAAREASEAELGLVHSPEYVALVRGTQALGTGELQTLSGQYDAVYFHPSTFHCARLAVGAALQLVDAVLAGAVRNGLALVRPPGHHSQRAAANGFCVFNNVAIAAKHAQRQHGLHRILIVDWDVHHGQGIQYIFEDDPSVLYFSWHRYEHGRFWPYLRESDADAVGQGPGLGFTVNLPWNQVGMGNADYVAAFLHVLLPVAFEFNPELVLVSAGFDSAIGDPEGQMQATPECFAHLTQLLQVLAGGRVCAVLEGGYHLESLSQSVCMMVQALLGDPAPPLLGPMVPHGSALESIQSVRVAQGPHWMSLQQQGVAPVLSPSPHSPEGRPSSLLLTGRPEFKAAATQDVAALSSLLDQPRLNPTPPVRTAVALAAPDAALALPSDVLCEEGSAPQEETQAWARPHEALAQDRALTALGKVLYLLDRILDGQVSSGIAVTPACAAAATLDVAIRCGLSHGAQRLLCLAVGQLDRPPDLTDDGRNLWLNIGGKEAAALSMFHVSVPLPGTTGGFLSCVLALVLPLAYSFQPDLVLVALGPAHGLRDPQAALLAALLRGPAGGRVLALVDEESTPQLAVVLARVLHGEAAPSLGPFSMASPEDVQALMQLRGQLEPRWKMLQVASEAGGPGSG
;
A
#
# COMPACT_ATOMS: atom_id res chain seq x y z
N MET A 1 0.29 -4.39 19.86
CA MET A 1 1.03 -5.52 19.26
C MET A 1 2.09 -4.93 18.34
N GLY A 2 3.33 -5.42 18.40
CA GLY A 2 4.48 -4.84 17.68
C GLY A 2 4.66 -5.38 16.25
N THR A 3 5.77 -4.98 15.64
CA THR A 3 6.24 -5.41 14.32
C THR A 3 7.44 -6.34 14.48
N ALA A 4 7.48 -7.47 13.76
CA ALA A 4 8.65 -8.35 13.75
C ALA A 4 9.65 -7.98 12.66
N LEU A 5 10.93 -8.19 12.95
CA LEU A 5 12.01 -8.19 11.95
C LEU A 5 12.75 -9.52 12.05
N VAL A 6 12.88 -10.22 10.94
CA VAL A 6 13.57 -11.52 10.86
C VAL A 6 14.76 -11.41 9.91
N TYR A 7 15.94 -11.79 10.38
CA TYR A 7 17.19 -11.72 9.63
C TYR A 7 18.18 -12.77 10.17
N HIS A 8 19.16 -13.15 9.35
CA HIS A 8 20.30 -13.98 9.75
C HIS A 8 21.53 -13.61 8.92
N GLU A 9 22.69 -13.45 9.58
CA GLU A 9 23.93 -13.02 8.93
C GLU A 9 24.44 -14.00 7.88
N ASP A 10 24.30 -15.31 8.10
CA ASP A 10 24.68 -16.34 7.11
C ASP A 10 24.03 -16.18 5.74
N MET A 11 22.88 -15.50 5.62
CA MET A 11 22.27 -15.20 4.31
C MET A 11 23.13 -14.26 3.45
N THR A 12 24.23 -13.72 3.98
CA THR A 12 25.26 -12.95 3.26
C THR A 12 26.41 -13.83 2.73
N ALA A 13 26.45 -15.12 3.08
CA ALA A 13 27.57 -15.99 2.75
C ALA A 13 27.62 -16.37 1.26
N ALA A 14 26.46 -16.56 0.62
CA ALA A 14 26.38 -16.88 -0.81
C ALA A 14 26.63 -15.63 -1.67
N ARG A 15 27.57 -15.76 -2.61
CA ARG A 15 27.92 -14.77 -3.64
C ARG A 15 28.30 -15.46 -4.94
N LEU A 16 28.21 -14.73 -6.04
CA LEU A 16 28.69 -15.17 -7.35
C LEU A 16 30.21 -15.44 -7.32
N LEU A 17 30.65 -16.55 -7.91
CA LEU A 17 32.05 -17.03 -7.87
C LEU A 17 32.79 -16.89 -9.21
N TRP A 18 32.14 -16.41 -10.24
CA TRP A 18 32.67 -16.22 -11.59
C TRP A 18 32.15 -14.89 -12.17
N ASP A 19 32.65 -14.50 -13.33
CA ASP A 19 32.17 -13.32 -14.03
C ASP A 19 30.84 -13.65 -14.74
N ASP A 20 29.77 -12.97 -14.33
CA ASP A 20 28.43 -13.07 -14.90
C ASP A 20 27.69 -11.75 -14.66
N PRO A 21 27.72 -10.83 -15.64
CA PRO A 21 27.09 -9.51 -15.51
C PRO A 21 25.58 -9.54 -15.27
N GLU A 22 24.90 -10.62 -15.63
CA GLU A 22 23.45 -10.77 -15.36
C GLU A 22 23.21 -11.06 -13.88
N CYS A 23 24.08 -11.85 -13.24
CA CYS A 23 23.92 -12.27 -11.86
C CYS A 23 24.66 -11.40 -10.82
N GLU A 24 25.63 -10.56 -11.24
CA GLU A 24 26.47 -9.80 -10.31
C GLU A 24 25.69 -8.79 -9.44
N ILE A 25 24.50 -8.37 -9.90
CA ILE A 25 23.62 -7.44 -9.20
C ILE A 25 23.00 -8.04 -7.93
N GLU A 26 22.88 -9.37 -7.85
CA GLU A 26 22.36 -10.06 -6.67
C GLU A 26 23.52 -10.37 -5.72
N CYS A 27 23.76 -9.45 -4.78
CA CYS A 27 24.94 -9.48 -3.91
C CYS A 27 24.59 -9.40 -2.41
N PRO A 28 25.49 -9.87 -1.51
CA PRO A 28 25.32 -9.78 -0.06
C PRO A 28 25.02 -8.38 0.48
N GLU A 29 25.56 -7.36 -0.17
CA GLU A 29 25.46 -5.96 0.22
C GLU A 29 24.01 -5.46 0.24
N ARG A 30 23.12 -6.10 -0.54
CA ARG A 30 21.67 -5.85 -0.50
C ARG A 30 21.09 -6.00 0.90
N LEU A 31 21.48 -7.05 1.64
CA LEU A 31 21.03 -7.27 3.01
C LEU A 31 21.75 -6.37 4.02
N THR A 32 23.07 -6.25 3.91
CA THR A 32 23.85 -5.50 4.90
C THR A 32 23.49 -4.02 4.86
N THR A 33 23.38 -3.41 3.67
CA THR A 33 23.03 -1.99 3.54
C THR A 33 21.59 -1.73 4.02
N ALA A 34 20.64 -2.63 3.76
CA ALA A 34 19.28 -2.50 4.27
C ALA A 34 19.23 -2.57 5.81
N LEU A 35 19.93 -3.53 6.42
CA LEU A 35 19.99 -3.68 7.87
C LEU A 35 20.70 -2.50 8.55
N GLU A 36 21.85 -2.07 8.02
CA GLU A 36 22.59 -0.90 8.51
C GLU A 36 21.73 0.36 8.47
N ARG A 37 20.94 0.55 7.40
CA ARG A 37 20.05 1.71 7.30
C ARG A 37 18.92 1.67 8.32
N LEU A 38 18.31 0.50 8.57
CA LEU A 38 17.32 0.32 9.64
C LEU A 38 17.91 0.66 11.01
N GLN A 39 19.15 0.24 11.27
CA GLN A 39 19.90 0.54 12.49
C GLN A 39 20.17 2.04 12.66
N GLN A 40 20.69 2.68 11.61
CA GLN A 40 20.97 4.12 11.58
C GLN A 40 19.72 4.96 11.86
N ARG A 41 18.54 4.50 11.39
CA ARG A 41 17.26 5.18 11.60
C ARG A 41 16.55 4.78 12.89
N GLY A 42 17.14 3.92 13.73
CA GLY A 42 16.53 3.49 14.99
C GLY A 42 15.29 2.59 14.81
N LEU A 43 15.09 2.01 13.63
CA LEU A 43 13.89 1.23 13.30
C LEU A 43 14.01 -0.22 13.75
N GLU A 44 15.22 -0.78 13.70
CA GLU A 44 15.49 -2.14 14.15
C GLU A 44 15.13 -2.34 15.63
N GLN A 45 15.52 -1.38 16.48
CA GLN A 45 15.32 -1.40 17.93
C GLN A 45 13.85 -1.26 18.34
N ARG A 46 12.99 -0.82 17.42
CA ARG A 46 11.54 -0.71 17.61
C ARG A 46 10.79 -1.98 17.19
N CYS A 47 11.48 -2.91 16.53
CA CYS A 47 10.93 -4.19 16.09
C CYS A 47 11.23 -5.30 17.10
N LEU A 48 10.36 -6.31 17.15
CA LEU A 48 10.67 -7.59 17.77
C LEU A 48 11.59 -8.37 16.83
N GLN A 49 12.85 -8.52 17.20
CA GLN A 49 13.79 -9.35 16.47
C GLN A 49 13.44 -10.83 16.68
N LEU A 50 13.17 -11.54 15.60
CA LEU A 50 12.99 -12.99 15.61
C LEU A 50 14.21 -13.65 14.99
N ALA A 51 14.66 -14.75 15.61
CA ALA A 51 15.69 -15.58 15.02
C ALA A 51 15.12 -16.31 13.80
N ALA A 52 15.83 -16.25 12.67
CA ALA A 52 15.60 -17.16 11.57
C ALA A 52 15.97 -18.59 11.98
N ARG A 53 15.36 -19.57 11.31
CA ARG A 53 15.71 -20.99 11.42
C ARG A 53 15.86 -21.57 10.03
N GLU A 54 16.50 -22.71 9.91
CA GLU A 54 16.45 -23.46 8.66
C GLU A 54 15.07 -24.11 8.49
N ALA A 55 14.45 -23.92 7.33
CA ALA A 55 13.30 -24.72 6.93
C ALA A 55 13.70 -26.19 6.79
N SER A 56 12.88 -27.10 7.28
CA SER A 56 13.04 -28.54 7.08
C SER A 56 12.75 -28.91 5.62
N GLU A 57 13.29 -30.04 5.16
CA GLU A 57 13.01 -30.53 3.81
C GLU A 57 11.53 -30.85 3.57
N ALA A 58 10.80 -31.21 4.63
CA ALA A 58 9.35 -31.39 4.56
C ALA A 58 8.61 -30.07 4.31
N GLU A 59 9.08 -28.97 4.89
CA GLU A 59 8.57 -27.62 4.62
C GLU A 59 8.91 -27.17 3.19
N LEU A 60 10.14 -27.44 2.72
CA LEU A 60 10.51 -27.19 1.31
C LEU A 60 9.63 -28.01 0.35
N GLY A 61 9.34 -29.26 0.72
CA GLY A 61 8.49 -30.19 -0.01
C GLY A 61 7.00 -29.83 -0.05
N LEU A 62 6.58 -28.76 0.61
CA LEU A 62 5.22 -28.20 0.45
C LEU A 62 4.99 -27.66 -0.97
N VAL A 63 6.06 -27.19 -1.61
CA VAL A 63 6.05 -26.56 -2.93
C VAL A 63 6.96 -27.31 -3.89
N HIS A 64 8.19 -27.63 -3.46
CA HIS A 64 9.20 -28.16 -4.34
C HIS A 64 9.21 -29.69 -4.40
N SER A 65 9.63 -30.22 -5.54
CA SER A 65 9.83 -31.66 -5.71
C SER A 65 10.98 -32.19 -4.84
N PRO A 66 10.88 -33.40 -4.28
CA PRO A 66 11.97 -34.02 -3.53
C PRO A 66 13.28 -34.10 -4.32
N GLU A 67 13.18 -34.32 -5.64
CA GLU A 67 14.32 -34.40 -6.56
C GLU A 67 15.06 -33.07 -6.64
N TYR A 68 14.31 -31.96 -6.76
CA TYR A 68 14.89 -30.62 -6.78
C TYR A 68 15.52 -30.24 -5.44
N VAL A 69 14.85 -30.54 -4.31
CA VAL A 69 15.42 -30.31 -2.97
C VAL A 69 16.72 -31.07 -2.79
N ALA A 70 16.80 -32.33 -3.25
CA ALA A 70 18.01 -33.13 -3.20
C ALA A 70 19.13 -32.57 -4.12
N LEU A 71 18.77 -32.06 -5.30
CA LEU A 71 19.71 -31.42 -6.22
C LEU A 71 20.34 -30.17 -5.58
N VAL A 72 19.52 -29.28 -5.01
CA VAL A 72 20.02 -28.06 -4.35
C VAL A 72 20.85 -28.42 -3.11
N ARG A 73 20.47 -29.44 -2.33
CA ARG A 73 21.32 -29.95 -1.23
C ARG A 73 22.69 -30.39 -1.72
N GLY A 74 22.74 -31.04 -2.88
CA GLY A 74 23.97 -31.53 -3.50
C GLY A 74 24.98 -30.43 -3.82
N THR A 75 24.55 -29.16 -3.97
CA THR A 75 25.45 -28.04 -4.31
C THR A 75 26.50 -27.77 -3.24
N GLN A 76 26.26 -28.18 -1.99
CA GLN A 76 27.19 -28.01 -0.88
C GLN A 76 28.51 -28.77 -1.07
N ALA A 77 28.50 -29.83 -1.89
CA ALA A 77 29.65 -30.69 -2.14
C ALA A 77 30.37 -30.36 -3.46
N LEU A 78 29.84 -29.45 -4.27
CA LEU A 78 30.37 -29.15 -5.61
C LEU A 78 31.48 -28.10 -5.58
N GLY A 79 32.47 -28.27 -6.45
CA GLY A 79 33.48 -27.24 -6.71
C GLY A 79 32.95 -26.12 -7.62
N THR A 80 33.67 -25.00 -7.70
CA THR A 80 33.25 -23.81 -8.47
C THR A 80 32.90 -24.12 -9.94
N GLY A 81 33.69 -24.93 -10.64
CA GLY A 81 33.42 -25.27 -12.04
C GLY A 81 32.16 -26.14 -12.23
N GLU A 82 31.87 -27.02 -11.27
CA GLU A 82 30.65 -27.83 -11.27
C GLU A 82 29.42 -26.98 -10.95
N LEU A 83 29.55 -26.05 -9.99
CA LEU A 83 28.51 -25.07 -9.66
C LEU A 83 28.19 -24.16 -10.84
N GLN A 84 29.20 -23.68 -11.57
CA GLN A 84 28.99 -22.86 -12.77
C GLN A 84 28.25 -23.67 -13.85
N THR A 85 28.67 -24.92 -14.06
CA THR A 85 28.01 -25.83 -15.02
C THR A 85 26.56 -26.12 -14.63
N LEU A 86 26.27 -26.30 -13.34
CA LEU A 86 24.90 -26.51 -12.85
C LEU A 86 24.06 -25.23 -12.97
N SER A 87 24.64 -24.08 -12.62
CA SER A 87 23.99 -22.76 -12.69
C SER A 87 23.53 -22.46 -14.12
N GLY A 88 24.40 -22.73 -15.11
CA GLY A 88 24.10 -22.54 -16.53
C GLY A 88 23.02 -23.47 -17.11
N GLN A 89 22.44 -24.38 -16.32
CA GLN A 89 21.27 -25.18 -16.71
C GLN A 89 19.94 -24.47 -16.40
N TYR A 90 19.99 -23.39 -15.62
CA TYR A 90 18.86 -22.59 -15.19
C TYR A 90 19.01 -21.16 -15.72
N ASP A 91 17.91 -20.41 -15.72
CA ASP A 91 17.89 -19.06 -16.27
C ASP A 91 18.13 -18.02 -15.16
N ALA A 92 19.10 -17.12 -15.39
CA ALA A 92 19.47 -16.03 -14.50
C ALA A 92 19.68 -16.44 -13.02
N VAL A 93 20.49 -17.46 -12.72
CA VAL A 93 20.74 -17.89 -11.33
C VAL A 93 22.16 -18.43 -11.16
N TYR A 94 22.73 -18.25 -9.96
CA TYR A 94 24.00 -18.84 -9.57
C TYR A 94 23.88 -19.68 -8.30
N PHE A 95 24.67 -20.75 -8.22
CA PHE A 95 24.83 -21.56 -7.02
C PHE A 95 26.19 -21.36 -6.35
N HIS A 96 26.18 -21.47 -5.03
CA HIS A 96 27.33 -21.37 -4.12
C HIS A 96 27.32 -22.58 -3.16
N PRO A 97 28.46 -23.01 -2.58
CA PRO A 97 28.45 -24.08 -1.57
C PRO A 97 27.51 -23.81 -0.38
N SER A 98 27.30 -22.53 -0.04
CA SER A 98 26.37 -22.10 1.02
C SER A 98 24.92 -21.92 0.55
N THR A 99 24.59 -22.08 -0.74
CA THR A 99 23.25 -21.76 -1.27
C THR A 99 22.14 -22.53 -0.56
N PHE A 100 22.28 -23.85 -0.36
CA PHE A 100 21.25 -24.64 0.32
C PHE A 100 21.00 -24.17 1.76
N HIS A 101 22.06 -23.82 2.49
CA HIS A 101 21.97 -23.27 3.85
C HIS A 101 21.23 -21.93 3.87
N CYS A 102 21.67 -20.98 3.05
CA CYS A 102 21.09 -19.64 2.97
C CYS A 102 19.62 -19.70 2.53
N ALA A 103 19.28 -20.52 1.53
CA ALA A 103 17.91 -20.69 1.05
C ALA A 103 16.99 -21.30 2.12
N ARG A 104 17.49 -22.21 2.95
CA ARG A 104 16.71 -22.75 4.08
C ARG A 104 16.48 -21.72 5.16
N LEU A 105 17.46 -20.86 5.45
CA LEU A 105 17.29 -19.72 6.36
C LEU A 105 16.29 -18.70 5.82
N ALA A 106 16.33 -18.40 4.52
CA ALA A 106 15.40 -17.48 3.87
C ALA A 106 13.94 -17.97 4.00
N VAL A 107 13.68 -19.23 3.65
CA VAL A 107 12.36 -19.84 3.82
C VAL A 107 11.96 -19.85 5.29
N GLY A 108 12.84 -20.32 6.18
CA GLY A 108 12.50 -20.44 7.60
C GLY A 108 12.29 -19.08 8.29
N ALA A 109 12.92 -18.01 7.82
CA ALA A 109 12.63 -16.65 8.27
C ALA A 109 11.20 -16.22 7.91
N ALA A 110 10.75 -16.50 6.69
CA ALA A 110 9.37 -16.26 6.28
C ALA A 110 8.36 -17.08 7.11
N LEU A 111 8.68 -18.35 7.41
CA LEU A 111 7.84 -19.20 8.26
C LEU A 111 7.74 -18.68 9.70
N GLN A 112 8.87 -18.28 10.30
CA GLN A 112 8.91 -17.70 11.64
C GLN A 112 8.07 -16.43 11.74
N LEU A 113 8.10 -15.60 10.71
CA LEU A 113 7.29 -14.39 10.64
C LEU A 113 5.80 -14.72 10.57
N VAL A 114 5.40 -15.65 9.69
CA VAL A 114 4.01 -16.12 9.59
C VAL A 114 3.51 -16.71 10.91
N ASP A 115 4.30 -17.57 11.54
CA ASP A 115 3.95 -18.19 12.82
C ASP A 115 3.74 -17.13 13.91
N ALA A 116 4.63 -16.13 14.00
CA ALA A 116 4.52 -15.06 15.00
C ALA A 116 3.30 -14.16 14.79
N VAL A 117 2.95 -13.86 13.53
CA VAL A 117 1.76 -13.06 13.18
C VAL A 117 0.48 -13.83 13.46
N LEU A 118 0.39 -15.09 13.04
CA LEU A 118 -0.82 -15.91 13.22
C LEU A 118 -1.03 -16.36 14.67
N ALA A 119 0.04 -16.50 15.45
CA ALA A 119 -0.04 -16.70 16.90
C ALA A 119 -0.40 -15.43 17.68
N GLY A 120 -0.45 -14.26 17.03
CA GLY A 120 -0.74 -12.96 17.66
C GLY A 120 0.40 -12.40 18.52
N ALA A 121 1.62 -12.92 18.37
CA ALA A 121 2.80 -12.38 19.07
C ALA A 121 3.19 -11.00 18.54
N VAL A 122 3.01 -10.79 17.23
CA VAL A 122 3.16 -9.51 16.53
C VAL A 122 1.96 -9.30 15.61
N ARG A 123 1.73 -8.06 15.19
CA ARG A 123 0.68 -7.74 14.22
C ARG A 123 1.13 -8.05 12.79
N ASN A 124 2.37 -7.71 12.48
CA ASN A 124 2.95 -7.73 11.14
C ASN A 124 4.48 -7.84 11.23
N GLY A 125 5.17 -7.89 10.09
CA GLY A 125 6.63 -7.81 10.08
C GLY A 125 7.27 -7.96 8.71
N LEU A 126 8.60 -7.94 8.72
CA LEU A 126 9.46 -8.08 7.55
C LEU A 126 10.51 -9.17 7.79
N ALA A 127 10.67 -10.08 6.82
CA ALA A 127 11.80 -10.99 6.73
C ALA A 127 12.80 -10.44 5.70
N LEU A 128 13.96 -9.99 6.17
CA LEU A 128 15.08 -9.57 5.32
C LEU A 128 15.90 -10.79 4.96
N VAL A 129 15.67 -11.33 3.76
CA VAL A 129 16.18 -12.63 3.34
C VAL A 129 16.97 -12.56 2.03
N ARG A 130 17.92 -13.49 1.87
CA ARG A 130 18.57 -13.84 0.60
C ARG A 130 18.90 -15.34 0.62
N PRO A 131 18.72 -16.08 -0.49
CA PRO A 131 18.23 -15.63 -1.81
C PRO A 131 16.73 -15.23 -1.83
N PRO A 132 16.28 -14.50 -2.85
CA PRO A 132 14.85 -14.27 -3.12
C PRO A 132 14.14 -15.59 -3.51
N GLY A 133 12.82 -15.53 -3.70
CA GLY A 133 11.99 -16.72 -3.90
C GLY A 133 10.95 -16.68 -5.01
N HIS A 134 10.36 -15.54 -5.37
CA HIS A 134 9.13 -15.50 -6.17
C HIS A 134 9.22 -16.15 -7.58
N HIS A 135 10.40 -16.23 -8.19
CA HIS A 135 10.62 -16.92 -9.46
C HIS A 135 10.80 -18.43 -9.37
N SER A 136 11.17 -18.94 -8.18
CA SER A 136 11.49 -20.36 -8.01
C SER A 136 10.26 -21.23 -8.24
N GLN A 137 10.43 -22.28 -9.03
CA GLN A 137 9.38 -23.17 -9.50
C GLN A 137 9.43 -24.50 -8.74
N ARG A 138 8.44 -25.38 -8.97
CA ARG A 138 8.36 -26.70 -8.33
C ARG A 138 9.66 -27.52 -8.47
N ALA A 139 10.37 -27.41 -9.59
CA ALA A 139 11.56 -28.22 -9.86
C ALA A 139 12.72 -27.44 -10.52
N ALA A 140 12.73 -26.11 -10.41
CA ALA A 140 13.76 -25.29 -11.04
C ALA A 140 14.08 -24.03 -10.24
N ALA A 141 15.37 -23.70 -10.15
CA ALA A 141 15.82 -22.37 -9.78
C ALA A 141 15.61 -21.42 -10.98
N ASN A 142 15.38 -20.15 -10.70
CA ASN A 142 15.16 -19.14 -11.75
C ASN A 142 15.31 -17.74 -11.16
N GLY A 143 15.89 -16.77 -11.89
CA GLY A 143 15.92 -15.36 -11.49
C GLY A 143 16.43 -15.14 -10.07
N PHE A 144 17.63 -15.66 -9.78
CA PHE A 144 18.28 -15.66 -8.47
C PHE A 144 17.55 -16.46 -7.36
N CYS A 145 16.35 -16.95 -7.62
CA CYS A 145 15.52 -17.64 -6.65
C CYS A 145 15.83 -19.13 -6.62
N VAL A 146 15.93 -19.68 -5.39
CA VAL A 146 16.24 -21.10 -5.16
C VAL A 146 15.03 -21.84 -4.63
N PHE A 147 14.46 -21.41 -3.51
CA PHE A 147 13.18 -21.91 -3.02
C PHE A 147 12.18 -20.76 -2.94
N ASN A 148 10.91 -21.04 -3.19
CA ASN A 148 9.88 -20.02 -3.24
C ASN A 148 9.41 -19.69 -1.81
N ASN A 149 10.10 -18.72 -1.18
CA ASN A 149 9.90 -18.31 0.20
C ASN A 149 8.43 -18.01 0.52
N VAL A 150 7.79 -17.18 -0.30
CA VAL A 150 6.41 -16.71 -0.10
C VAL A 150 5.40 -17.82 -0.39
N ALA A 151 5.59 -18.62 -1.44
CA ALA A 151 4.68 -19.74 -1.72
C ALA A 151 4.73 -20.83 -0.63
N ILE A 152 5.93 -21.15 -0.11
CA ILE A 152 6.07 -22.08 1.01
C ILE A 152 5.39 -21.50 2.26
N ALA A 153 5.55 -20.20 2.53
CA ALA A 153 4.87 -19.53 3.64
C ALA A 153 3.34 -19.58 3.53
N ALA A 154 2.78 -19.42 2.32
CA ALA A 154 1.34 -19.57 2.08
C ALA A 154 0.87 -21.02 2.31
N LYS A 155 1.55 -22.02 1.75
CA LYS A 155 1.22 -23.45 1.99
C LYS A 155 1.39 -23.84 3.46
N HIS A 156 2.35 -23.26 4.17
CA HIS A 156 2.53 -23.44 5.61
C HIS A 156 1.37 -22.85 6.40
N ALA A 157 0.94 -21.61 6.10
CA ALA A 157 -0.23 -20.99 6.72
C ALA A 157 -1.52 -21.82 6.49
N GLN A 158 -1.72 -22.35 5.28
CA GLN A 158 -2.85 -23.26 5.00
C GLN A 158 -2.78 -24.53 5.85
N ARG A 159 -1.61 -25.20 5.92
CA ARG A 159 -1.49 -26.52 6.56
C ARG A 159 -1.40 -26.46 8.09
N GLN A 160 -0.64 -25.52 8.64
CA GLN A 160 -0.37 -25.44 10.08
C GLN A 160 -1.36 -24.54 10.81
N HIS A 161 -1.89 -23.51 10.14
CA HIS A 161 -2.80 -22.54 10.74
C HIS A 161 -4.23 -22.60 10.18
N GLY A 162 -4.48 -23.46 9.20
CA GLY A 162 -5.83 -23.71 8.68
C GLY A 162 -6.42 -22.52 7.91
N LEU A 163 -5.60 -21.66 7.31
CA LEU A 163 -6.11 -20.52 6.55
C LEU A 163 -6.71 -20.94 5.21
N HIS A 164 -7.75 -20.23 4.80
CA HIS A 164 -8.54 -20.50 3.60
C HIS A 164 -8.52 -19.37 2.57
N ARG A 165 -8.07 -18.17 2.95
CA ARG A 165 -7.95 -17.02 2.03
C ARG A 165 -6.65 -16.27 2.31
N ILE A 166 -5.65 -16.46 1.47
CA ILE A 166 -4.35 -15.77 1.57
C ILE A 166 -4.20 -14.86 0.36
N LEU A 167 -3.90 -13.59 0.59
CA LEU A 167 -3.53 -12.67 -0.48
C LEU A 167 -2.01 -12.60 -0.55
N ILE A 168 -1.45 -12.85 -1.72
CA ILE A 168 -0.05 -12.56 -2.03
C ILE A 168 -0.02 -11.32 -2.92
N VAL A 169 0.67 -10.28 -2.47
CA VAL A 169 0.93 -9.06 -3.24
C VAL A 169 2.40 -9.05 -3.62
N ASP A 170 2.68 -9.24 -4.90
CA ASP A 170 4.01 -9.10 -5.47
C ASP A 170 4.15 -7.73 -6.12
N TRP A 171 4.99 -6.90 -5.51
CA TRP A 171 5.29 -5.56 -6.03
C TRP A 171 6.72 -5.44 -6.54
N ASP A 172 7.44 -6.56 -6.62
CA ASP A 172 8.70 -6.64 -7.34
C ASP A 172 8.47 -6.21 -8.80
N VAL A 173 9.49 -5.67 -9.45
CA VAL A 173 9.36 -5.22 -10.84
C VAL A 173 9.32 -6.39 -11.82
N HIS A 174 9.71 -7.59 -11.40
CA HIS A 174 9.64 -8.80 -12.18
C HIS A 174 8.39 -9.61 -11.84
N HIS A 175 7.87 -10.34 -12.83
CA HIS A 175 6.75 -11.23 -12.59
C HIS A 175 7.21 -12.46 -11.78
N GLY A 176 6.63 -12.67 -10.59
CA GLY A 176 6.81 -13.89 -9.79
C GLY A 176 6.10 -15.12 -10.38
N GLN A 177 6.46 -15.53 -11.59
CA GLN A 177 5.89 -16.67 -12.31
C GLN A 177 5.91 -17.97 -11.49
N GLY A 178 6.91 -18.15 -10.62
CA GLY A 178 6.97 -19.29 -9.70
C GLY A 178 5.75 -19.34 -8.78
N ILE A 179 5.38 -18.22 -8.17
CA ILE A 179 4.18 -18.11 -7.33
C ILE A 179 2.92 -18.37 -8.15
N GLN A 180 2.79 -17.73 -9.32
CA GLN A 180 1.66 -17.95 -10.22
C GLN A 180 1.45 -19.44 -10.52
N TYR A 181 2.49 -20.16 -10.96
CA TYR A 181 2.38 -21.58 -11.28
C TYR A 181 1.97 -22.46 -10.10
N ILE A 182 2.39 -22.10 -8.88
CA ILE A 182 2.09 -22.89 -7.68
C ILE A 182 0.61 -22.77 -7.27
N PHE A 183 -0.03 -21.64 -7.58
CA PHE A 183 -1.40 -21.34 -7.14
C PHE A 183 -2.39 -21.15 -8.30
N GLU A 184 -1.98 -21.39 -9.54
CA GLU A 184 -2.79 -21.19 -10.76
C GLU A 184 -4.19 -21.81 -10.64
N ASP A 185 -4.33 -22.96 -9.96
CA ASP A 185 -5.59 -23.67 -9.75
C ASP A 185 -6.14 -23.65 -8.30
N ASP A 186 -5.55 -22.83 -7.42
CA ASP A 186 -5.87 -22.76 -5.99
C ASP A 186 -6.65 -21.49 -5.62
N PRO A 187 -8.00 -21.53 -5.53
CA PRO A 187 -8.82 -20.34 -5.21
C PRO A 187 -8.69 -19.88 -3.75
N SER A 188 -7.95 -20.61 -2.90
CA SER A 188 -7.68 -20.18 -1.53
C SER A 188 -6.51 -19.19 -1.44
N VAL A 189 -5.79 -18.98 -2.55
CA VAL A 189 -4.70 -18.00 -2.67
C VAL A 189 -4.98 -17.06 -3.83
N LEU A 190 -5.18 -15.78 -3.51
CA LEU A 190 -5.24 -14.72 -4.50
C LEU A 190 -3.83 -14.17 -4.70
N TYR A 191 -3.30 -14.28 -5.91
CA TYR A 191 -2.01 -13.72 -6.30
C TYR A 191 -2.19 -12.47 -7.15
N PHE A 192 -1.64 -11.35 -6.70
CA PHE A 192 -1.53 -10.11 -7.48
C PHE A 192 -0.06 -9.82 -7.74
N SER A 193 0.27 -9.51 -9.00
CA SER A 193 1.59 -9.04 -9.39
C SER A 193 1.45 -7.90 -10.37
N TRP A 194 2.06 -6.76 -10.08
CA TRP A 194 2.51 -5.89 -11.17
C TRP A 194 3.91 -6.30 -11.59
N HIS A 195 4.35 -5.87 -12.76
CA HIS A 195 5.71 -6.10 -13.22
C HIS A 195 5.98 -5.34 -14.52
N ARG A 196 7.24 -4.99 -14.78
CA ARG A 196 7.68 -4.56 -16.10
C ARG A 196 7.46 -5.71 -17.08
N TYR A 197 6.86 -5.41 -18.22
CA TYR A 197 6.49 -6.42 -19.21
C TYR A 197 6.88 -5.99 -20.62
N GLU A 198 6.63 -4.73 -20.97
CA GLU A 198 6.92 -4.16 -22.31
C GLU A 198 6.45 -5.08 -23.45
N HIS A 199 5.24 -5.60 -23.33
CA HIS A 199 4.63 -6.56 -24.26
C HIS A 199 5.46 -7.85 -24.43
N GLY A 200 5.92 -8.42 -23.31
CA GLY A 200 6.72 -9.66 -23.29
C GLY A 200 8.18 -9.48 -23.67
N ARG A 201 8.68 -8.23 -23.78
CA ARG A 201 10.08 -7.93 -24.12
C ARG A 201 10.99 -7.75 -22.90
N PHE A 202 10.44 -7.75 -21.69
CA PHE A 202 11.21 -7.74 -20.46
C PHE A 202 11.24 -9.14 -19.83
N TRP A 203 12.35 -9.46 -19.15
CA TRP A 203 12.52 -10.76 -18.50
C TRP A 203 11.40 -10.96 -17.46
N PRO A 204 10.76 -12.15 -17.37
CA PRO A 204 11.16 -13.45 -17.95
C PRO A 204 10.62 -13.77 -19.36
N TYR A 205 10.09 -12.78 -20.10
CA TYR A 205 9.61 -12.95 -21.49
C TYR A 205 8.45 -13.95 -21.66
N LEU A 206 7.57 -14.02 -20.67
CA LEU A 206 6.51 -15.02 -20.59
C LEU A 206 5.16 -14.46 -21.04
N ARG A 207 4.44 -15.22 -21.86
CA ARG A 207 3.09 -14.84 -22.34
C ARG A 207 2.08 -14.82 -21.19
N GLU A 208 2.26 -15.74 -20.26
CA GLU A 208 1.45 -15.94 -19.07
C GLU A 208 1.65 -14.87 -17.99
N SER A 209 2.56 -13.92 -18.20
CA SER A 209 2.68 -12.71 -17.37
C SER A 209 1.71 -11.60 -17.81
N ASP A 210 1.04 -11.73 -18.95
CA ASP A 210 0.08 -10.72 -19.41
C ASP A 210 -1.23 -10.73 -18.59
N ALA A 211 -2.04 -9.68 -18.74
CA ALA A 211 -3.25 -9.43 -17.95
C ALA A 211 -4.37 -10.48 -18.12
N ASP A 212 -4.39 -11.21 -19.22
CA ASP A 212 -5.41 -12.22 -19.53
C ASP A 212 -5.09 -13.63 -18.97
N ALA A 213 -3.90 -13.82 -18.39
CA ALA A 213 -3.58 -14.98 -17.59
C ALA A 213 -4.20 -14.83 -16.19
N VAL A 214 -5.43 -15.33 -16.03
CA VAL A 214 -6.26 -15.10 -14.83
C VAL A 214 -6.36 -16.30 -13.89
N GLY A 215 -5.52 -17.32 -14.04
CA GLY A 215 -5.65 -18.60 -13.32
C GLY A 215 -6.27 -19.69 -14.19
N GLN A 216 -6.38 -20.90 -13.63
CA GLN A 216 -6.93 -22.07 -14.31
C GLN A 216 -7.87 -22.87 -13.42
N GLY A 217 -8.83 -23.57 -14.04
CA GLY A 217 -9.74 -24.45 -13.32
C GLY A 217 -10.45 -23.74 -12.16
N PRO A 218 -10.39 -24.29 -10.92
CA PRO A 218 -10.98 -23.63 -9.75
C PRO A 218 -10.35 -22.29 -9.38
N GLY A 219 -9.09 -22.03 -9.77
CA GLY A 219 -8.35 -20.79 -9.52
C GLY A 219 -8.62 -19.66 -10.53
N LEU A 220 -9.55 -19.83 -11.46
CA LEU A 220 -9.94 -18.76 -12.39
C LEU A 220 -10.41 -17.50 -11.65
N GLY A 221 -9.74 -16.38 -11.91
CA GLY A 221 -9.92 -15.08 -11.25
C GLY A 221 -8.95 -14.82 -10.09
N PHE A 222 -8.18 -15.82 -9.64
CA PHE A 222 -7.30 -15.72 -8.47
C PHE A 222 -5.83 -15.44 -8.81
N THR A 223 -5.51 -15.29 -10.09
CA THR A 223 -4.25 -14.70 -10.57
C THR A 223 -4.55 -13.36 -11.21
N VAL A 224 -3.93 -12.28 -10.74
CA VAL A 224 -4.12 -10.91 -11.23
C VAL A 224 -2.77 -10.32 -11.63
N ASN A 225 -2.46 -10.39 -12.92
CA ASN A 225 -1.26 -9.78 -13.50
C ASN A 225 -1.54 -8.36 -14.00
N LEU A 226 -0.69 -7.41 -13.65
CA LEU A 226 -0.73 -6.02 -14.10
C LEU A 226 0.59 -5.67 -14.81
N PRO A 227 0.68 -5.92 -16.14
CA PRO A 227 1.91 -5.74 -16.89
C PRO A 227 2.15 -4.27 -17.25
N TRP A 228 3.24 -3.69 -16.80
CA TRP A 228 3.70 -2.36 -17.23
C TRP A 228 4.35 -2.44 -18.61
N ASN A 229 3.67 -1.87 -19.61
CA ASN A 229 4.11 -1.89 -21.00
C ASN A 229 5.09 -0.76 -21.37
N GLN A 230 5.43 0.09 -20.41
CA GLN A 230 6.50 1.09 -20.50
C GLN A 230 7.24 1.16 -19.16
N VAL A 231 8.50 1.60 -19.21
CA VAL A 231 9.30 1.94 -18.02
C VAL A 231 8.91 3.32 -17.48
N GLY A 232 9.43 3.68 -16.30
CA GLY A 232 9.22 5.00 -15.71
C GLY A 232 7.90 5.18 -14.96
N MET A 233 7.19 4.09 -14.65
CA MET A 233 6.01 4.13 -13.79
C MET A 233 6.38 4.70 -12.41
N GLY A 234 5.56 5.62 -11.91
CA GLY A 234 5.83 6.37 -10.68
C GLY A 234 4.77 6.19 -9.61
N ASN A 235 4.83 7.07 -8.60
CA ASN A 235 3.94 7.07 -7.44
C ASN A 235 2.44 7.02 -7.83
N ALA A 236 2.05 7.79 -8.85
CA ALA A 236 0.67 7.86 -9.31
C ALA A 236 0.17 6.53 -9.91
N ASP A 237 1.01 5.86 -10.69
CA ASP A 237 0.69 4.60 -11.36
C ASP A 237 0.48 3.48 -10.34
N TYR A 238 1.37 3.41 -9.36
CA TYR A 238 1.35 2.39 -8.31
C TYR A 238 0.13 2.56 -7.40
N VAL A 239 -0.15 3.79 -6.96
CA VAL A 239 -1.36 4.07 -6.18
C VAL A 239 -2.62 3.82 -7.02
N ALA A 240 -2.64 4.17 -8.30
CA ALA A 240 -3.78 3.90 -9.17
C ALA A 240 -4.04 2.39 -9.35
N ALA A 241 -3.00 1.57 -9.53
CA ALA A 241 -3.12 0.11 -9.55
C ALA A 241 -3.74 -0.43 -8.25
N PHE A 242 -3.33 0.10 -7.09
CA PHE A 242 -3.88 -0.29 -5.81
C PHE A 242 -5.36 0.08 -5.68
N LEU A 243 -5.71 1.34 -5.97
CA LEU A 243 -7.06 1.85 -5.79
C LEU A 243 -8.06 1.25 -6.78
N HIS A 244 -7.64 1.01 -8.03
CA HIS A 244 -8.54 0.62 -9.12
C HIS A 244 -8.50 -0.86 -9.47
N VAL A 245 -7.55 -1.65 -8.94
CA VAL A 245 -7.45 -3.09 -9.20
C VAL A 245 -7.34 -3.86 -7.89
N LEU A 246 -6.22 -3.72 -7.18
CA LEU A 246 -5.89 -4.61 -6.05
C LEU A 246 -6.87 -4.47 -4.88
N LEU A 247 -7.09 -3.27 -4.36
CA LEU A 247 -7.92 -3.09 -3.16
C LEU A 247 -9.39 -3.49 -3.38
N PRO A 248 -10.07 -3.12 -4.48
CA PRO A 248 -11.42 -3.61 -4.76
C PRO A 248 -11.52 -5.13 -4.67
N VAL A 249 -10.60 -5.84 -5.34
CA VAL A 249 -10.54 -7.31 -5.35
C VAL A 249 -10.20 -7.86 -3.96
N ALA A 250 -9.23 -7.26 -3.25
CA ALA A 250 -8.79 -7.71 -1.94
C ALA A 250 -9.87 -7.56 -0.86
N PHE A 251 -10.67 -6.49 -0.89
CA PHE A 251 -11.79 -6.34 0.04
C PHE A 251 -12.93 -7.33 -0.24
N GLU A 252 -13.18 -7.66 -1.52
CA GLU A 252 -14.14 -8.70 -1.90
C GLU A 252 -13.64 -10.10 -1.48
N PHE A 253 -12.36 -10.39 -1.72
CA PHE A 253 -11.71 -11.64 -1.32
C PHE A 253 -11.64 -11.81 0.21
N ASN A 254 -11.51 -10.71 0.96
CA ASN A 254 -11.46 -10.69 2.42
C ASN A 254 -10.40 -11.67 2.99
N PRO A 255 -9.11 -11.41 2.72
CA PRO A 255 -8.03 -12.31 3.11
C PRO A 255 -7.88 -12.41 4.62
N GLU A 256 -7.38 -13.55 5.06
CA GLU A 256 -7.05 -13.87 6.44
C GLU A 256 -5.58 -13.59 6.76
N LEU A 257 -4.73 -13.53 5.73
CA LEU A 257 -3.32 -13.16 5.81
C LEU A 257 -2.94 -12.46 4.50
N VAL A 258 -2.11 -11.42 4.60
CA VAL A 258 -1.46 -10.80 3.45
C VAL A 258 0.03 -11.14 3.51
N LEU A 259 0.53 -11.78 2.46
CA LEU A 259 1.96 -11.95 2.21
C LEU A 259 2.39 -10.94 1.15
N VAL A 260 3.54 -10.30 1.34
CA VAL A 260 4.10 -9.36 0.36
C VAL A 260 5.43 -9.92 -0.15
N SER A 261 5.51 -10.21 -1.45
CA SER A 261 6.77 -10.40 -2.15
C SER A 261 7.36 -9.00 -2.39
N ALA A 262 8.22 -8.59 -1.47
CA ALA A 262 8.63 -7.21 -1.31
C ALA A 262 9.95 -6.94 -2.06
N GLY A 263 9.87 -6.90 -3.39
CA GLY A 263 10.96 -6.44 -4.24
C GLY A 263 11.00 -4.91 -4.35
N PHE A 264 12.19 -4.32 -4.23
CA PHE A 264 12.34 -2.85 -4.31
C PHE A 264 13.08 -2.39 -5.57
N ASP A 265 13.18 -3.27 -6.57
CA ASP A 265 13.62 -2.94 -7.93
C ASP A 265 12.56 -2.18 -8.73
N SER A 266 11.32 -2.12 -8.23
CA SER A 266 10.27 -1.25 -8.72
C SER A 266 10.43 0.22 -8.27
N ALA A 267 11.49 0.54 -7.52
CA ALA A 267 11.82 1.87 -7.04
C ALA A 267 12.73 2.66 -7.98
N ILE A 268 12.77 3.98 -7.79
CA ILE A 268 13.64 4.88 -8.55
C ILE A 268 15.13 4.51 -8.40
N GLY A 269 15.86 4.59 -9.51
CA GLY A 269 17.31 4.35 -9.57
C GLY A 269 17.71 2.89 -9.74
N ASP A 270 16.76 1.95 -9.68
CA ASP A 270 17.06 0.54 -9.90
C ASP A 270 17.45 0.25 -11.36
N PRO A 271 18.56 -0.48 -11.61
CA PRO A 271 19.04 -0.75 -12.96
C PRO A 271 18.12 -1.67 -13.78
N GLU A 272 17.44 -2.62 -13.13
CA GLU A 272 16.57 -3.60 -13.80
C GLU A 272 15.19 -3.00 -14.02
N GLY A 273 14.59 -2.42 -12.98
CA GLY A 273 13.22 -1.94 -13.07
C GLY A 273 13.04 -0.69 -13.93
N GLN A 274 13.97 0.27 -13.84
CA GLN A 274 13.90 1.54 -14.57
C GLN A 274 12.58 2.31 -14.32
N MET A 275 11.99 2.10 -13.15
CA MET A 275 10.78 2.78 -12.69
C MET A 275 11.15 4.08 -11.95
N GLN A 276 10.14 4.85 -11.57
CA GLN A 276 10.30 6.17 -10.94
C GLN A 276 9.51 6.33 -9.65
N ALA A 277 8.97 5.25 -9.07
CA ALA A 277 8.33 5.31 -7.77
C ALA A 277 9.37 5.63 -6.68
N THR A 278 9.06 6.59 -5.81
CA THR A 278 9.96 6.99 -4.74
C THR A 278 9.84 6.04 -3.54
N PRO A 279 10.87 5.92 -2.68
CA PRO A 279 10.80 5.08 -1.48
C PRO A 279 9.57 5.32 -0.60
N GLU A 280 9.10 6.57 -0.49
CA GLU A 280 7.89 6.93 0.27
C GLU A 280 6.65 6.20 -0.23
N CYS A 281 6.57 5.89 -1.53
CA CYS A 281 5.45 5.15 -2.11
C CYS A 281 5.23 3.82 -1.37
N PHE A 282 6.29 3.09 -1.05
CA PHE A 282 6.19 1.81 -0.34
C PHE A 282 5.63 1.95 1.08
N ALA A 283 5.77 3.10 1.75
CA ALA A 283 5.06 3.36 3.01
C ALA A 283 3.54 3.46 2.78
N HIS A 284 3.11 4.17 1.73
CA HIS A 284 1.69 4.26 1.37
C HIS A 284 1.10 2.91 0.97
N LEU A 285 1.78 2.16 0.10
CA LEU A 285 1.33 0.83 -0.32
C LEU A 285 1.20 -0.11 0.88
N THR A 286 2.18 -0.10 1.80
CA THR A 286 2.12 -0.87 3.04
C THR A 286 0.92 -0.48 3.90
N GLN A 287 0.65 0.81 4.10
CA GLN A 287 -0.51 1.28 4.88
C GLN A 287 -1.84 0.87 4.24
N LEU A 288 -1.93 0.89 2.90
CA LEU A 288 -3.11 0.43 2.17
C LEU A 288 -3.34 -1.08 2.30
N LEU A 289 -2.31 -1.88 2.57
CA LEU A 289 -2.46 -3.32 2.86
C LEU A 289 -2.79 -3.61 4.33
N GLN A 290 -2.36 -2.76 5.27
CA GLN A 290 -2.57 -2.97 6.71
C GLN A 290 -4.05 -2.89 7.15
N VAL A 291 -4.93 -2.34 6.32
CA VAL A 291 -6.38 -2.35 6.60
C VAL A 291 -7.03 -3.70 6.27
N LEU A 292 -6.33 -4.59 5.57
CA LEU A 292 -6.79 -5.95 5.24
C LEU A 292 -6.36 -6.94 6.33
N ALA A 293 -7.01 -8.10 6.37
CA ALA A 293 -6.62 -9.22 7.24
C ALA A 293 -6.40 -8.85 8.72
N GLY A 294 -7.08 -7.82 9.25
CA GLY A 294 -6.83 -7.32 10.61
C GLY A 294 -5.39 -6.86 10.85
N GLY A 295 -4.69 -6.41 9.80
CA GLY A 295 -3.30 -5.94 9.85
C GLY A 295 -2.26 -7.04 9.81
N ARG A 296 -2.66 -8.30 9.57
CA ARG A 296 -1.75 -9.45 9.42
C ARG A 296 -1.04 -9.39 8.08
N VAL A 297 0.06 -8.65 8.05
CA VAL A 297 0.91 -8.43 6.88
C VAL A 297 2.30 -9.01 7.16
N CYS A 298 2.74 -9.98 6.36
CA CYS A 298 4.09 -10.53 6.41
C CYS A 298 4.80 -10.20 5.10
N ALA A 299 5.83 -9.37 5.16
CA ALA A 299 6.64 -9.03 4.02
C ALA A 299 7.91 -9.87 3.97
N VAL A 300 8.32 -10.28 2.77
CA VAL A 300 9.53 -11.05 2.53
C VAL A 300 10.31 -10.36 1.43
N LEU A 301 11.56 -9.99 1.70
CA LEU A 301 12.41 -9.31 0.72
C LEU A 301 12.62 -10.19 -0.54
N GLU A 302 12.39 -9.61 -1.72
CA GLU A 302 12.66 -10.23 -3.03
C GLU A 302 13.83 -9.51 -3.74
N GLY A 303 13.59 -8.80 -4.85
CA GLY A 303 14.55 -8.02 -5.62
C GLY A 303 14.86 -6.62 -5.08
N GLY A 304 15.50 -5.79 -5.90
CA GLY A 304 16.03 -4.47 -5.53
C GLY A 304 17.56 -4.46 -5.50
N TYR A 305 18.16 -3.80 -6.47
CA TYR A 305 19.57 -3.91 -6.83
C TYR A 305 20.30 -2.55 -6.78
N HIS A 306 19.57 -1.44 -6.75
CA HIS A 306 20.14 -0.16 -6.34
C HIS A 306 20.14 0.00 -4.81
N LEU A 307 21.29 -0.28 -4.18
CA LEU A 307 21.44 -0.42 -2.72
C LEU A 307 20.86 0.74 -1.89
N GLU A 308 21.04 1.99 -2.34
CA GLU A 308 20.50 3.14 -1.61
C GLU A 308 18.96 3.14 -1.65
N SER A 309 18.38 2.96 -2.84
CA SER A 309 16.92 2.96 -3.04
C SER A 309 16.25 1.78 -2.33
N LEU A 310 16.89 0.61 -2.39
CA LEU A 310 16.53 -0.58 -1.61
C LEU A 310 16.48 -0.26 -0.11
N SER A 311 17.57 0.25 0.46
CA SER A 311 17.67 0.48 1.90
C SER A 311 16.65 1.53 2.40
N GLN A 312 16.37 2.55 1.59
CA GLN A 312 15.37 3.56 1.89
C GLN A 312 13.95 3.00 1.82
N SER A 313 13.64 2.21 0.79
CA SER A 313 12.32 1.61 0.60
C SER A 313 12.00 0.59 1.69
N VAL A 314 13.00 -0.20 2.11
CA VAL A 314 12.91 -1.06 3.31
C VAL A 314 12.58 -0.25 4.57
N CYS A 315 13.25 0.89 4.78
CA CYS A 315 12.95 1.74 5.93
C CYS A 315 11.53 2.31 5.88
N MET A 316 11.07 2.78 4.72
CA MET A 316 9.72 3.32 4.53
C MET A 316 8.65 2.26 4.80
N MET A 317 8.87 1.03 4.34
CA MET A 317 8.00 -0.10 4.66
C MET A 317 7.98 -0.39 6.17
N VAL A 318 9.14 -0.49 6.83
CA VAL A 318 9.21 -0.78 8.27
C VAL A 318 8.57 0.34 9.10
N GLN A 319 8.73 1.61 8.73
CA GLN A 319 8.04 2.73 9.36
C GLN A 319 6.51 2.58 9.28
N ALA A 320 5.98 2.25 8.10
CA ALA A 320 4.56 1.96 7.94
C ALA A 320 4.11 0.75 8.77
N LEU A 321 4.90 -0.34 8.81
CA LEU A 321 4.62 -1.53 9.62
C LEU A 321 4.50 -1.19 11.12
N LEU A 322 5.38 -0.31 11.62
CA LEU A 322 5.38 0.24 12.99
C LEU A 322 4.23 1.22 13.26
N GLY A 323 3.45 1.57 12.23
CA GLY A 323 2.31 2.47 12.30
C GLY A 323 2.66 3.95 12.22
N ASP A 324 3.90 4.30 11.85
CA ASP A 324 4.30 5.69 11.69
C ASP A 324 3.56 6.35 10.50
N PRO A 325 3.36 7.68 10.54
CA PRO A 325 2.80 8.41 9.40
C PRO A 325 3.64 8.23 8.14
N ALA A 326 2.97 8.03 6.99
CA ALA A 326 3.67 8.00 5.71
C ALA A 326 4.09 9.44 5.36
N PRO A 327 5.31 9.67 4.86
CA PRO A 327 5.66 10.97 4.29
C PRO A 327 4.76 11.28 3.08
N PRO A 328 4.34 12.54 2.87
CA PRO A 328 3.53 12.89 1.70
C PRO A 328 4.22 12.53 0.37
N LEU A 329 3.46 11.97 -0.57
CA LEU A 329 3.95 11.77 -1.94
C LEU A 329 4.12 13.12 -2.63
N LEU A 330 5.34 13.42 -3.06
CA LEU A 330 5.65 14.61 -3.83
C LEU A 330 5.44 14.37 -5.33
N GLY A 331 5.22 15.45 -6.07
CA GLY A 331 5.02 15.42 -7.53
C GLY A 331 3.56 15.27 -7.96
N PRO A 332 3.27 15.37 -9.27
CA PRO A 332 1.92 15.24 -9.80
C PRO A 332 1.37 13.82 -9.63
N MET A 333 0.18 13.71 -9.04
CA MET A 333 -0.56 12.44 -8.96
C MET A 333 -1.43 12.28 -10.21
N VAL A 334 -0.77 12.01 -11.34
CA VAL A 334 -1.37 11.78 -12.66
C VAL A 334 -0.82 10.47 -13.20
N PRO A 335 -1.64 9.41 -13.31
CA PRO A 335 -1.18 8.15 -13.89
C PRO A 335 -0.76 8.32 -15.35
N HIS A 336 0.29 7.60 -15.74
CA HIS A 336 0.78 7.51 -17.10
C HIS A 336 -0.26 6.84 -18.01
N GLY A 337 -0.34 7.26 -19.28
CA GLY A 337 -1.31 6.70 -20.24
C GLY A 337 -1.18 5.18 -20.40
N SER A 338 0.05 4.68 -20.48
CA SER A 338 0.32 3.23 -20.56
C SER A 338 -0.05 2.48 -19.26
N ALA A 339 0.03 3.13 -18.10
CA ALA A 339 -0.44 2.55 -16.85
C ALA A 339 -1.96 2.39 -16.87
N LEU A 340 -2.67 3.40 -17.37
CA LEU A 340 -4.13 3.36 -17.52
C LEU A 340 -4.59 2.28 -18.50
N GLU A 341 -3.89 2.08 -19.61
CA GLU A 341 -4.15 0.97 -20.55
C GLU A 341 -3.97 -0.40 -19.88
N SER A 342 -2.92 -0.53 -19.06
CA SER A 342 -2.64 -1.76 -18.32
C SER A 342 -3.73 -2.02 -17.27
N ILE A 343 -4.06 -1.01 -16.45
CA ILE A 343 -5.17 -1.05 -15.47
C ILE A 343 -6.49 -1.41 -16.16
N GLN A 344 -6.79 -0.80 -17.31
CA GLN A 344 -7.99 -1.10 -18.09
C GLN A 344 -8.01 -2.57 -18.54
N SER A 345 -6.90 -3.07 -19.06
CA SER A 345 -6.76 -4.45 -19.55
C SER A 345 -6.99 -5.46 -18.43
N VAL A 346 -6.38 -5.24 -17.26
CA VAL A 346 -6.61 -6.11 -16.09
C VAL A 346 -8.05 -6.08 -15.63
N ARG A 347 -8.67 -4.90 -15.56
CA ARG A 347 -10.07 -4.77 -15.13
C ARG A 347 -11.04 -5.46 -16.09
N VAL A 348 -10.75 -5.46 -17.39
CA VAL A 348 -11.51 -6.22 -18.39
C VAL A 348 -11.33 -7.72 -18.19
N ALA A 349 -10.09 -8.19 -18.01
CA ALA A 349 -9.79 -9.61 -17.81
C ALA A 349 -10.40 -10.16 -16.50
N GLN A 350 -10.36 -9.37 -15.43
CA GLN A 350 -10.83 -9.76 -14.10
C GLN A 350 -12.32 -9.49 -13.85
N GLY A 351 -12.95 -8.62 -14.65
CA GLY A 351 -14.35 -8.24 -14.51
C GLY A 351 -15.32 -9.43 -14.40
N PRO A 352 -15.21 -10.49 -15.21
CA PRO A 352 -16.08 -11.66 -15.08
C PRO A 352 -16.00 -12.39 -13.73
N HIS A 353 -14.92 -12.20 -12.97
CA HIS A 353 -14.60 -12.95 -11.75
C HIS A 353 -14.88 -12.16 -10.46
N TRP A 354 -14.85 -10.83 -10.52
CA TRP A 354 -14.92 -9.97 -9.33
C TRP A 354 -16.04 -8.93 -9.43
N MET A 355 -17.00 -9.02 -8.52
CA MET A 355 -18.16 -8.13 -8.49
C MET A 355 -17.74 -6.67 -8.28
N SER A 356 -16.73 -6.44 -7.45
CA SER A 356 -16.12 -5.13 -7.18
C SER A 356 -15.59 -4.41 -8.43
N LEU A 357 -15.20 -5.16 -9.47
CA LEU A 357 -14.72 -4.60 -10.74
C LEU A 357 -15.84 -4.42 -11.78
N GLN A 358 -16.85 -5.32 -11.77
CA GLN A 358 -18.05 -5.20 -12.64
C GLN A 358 -18.79 -3.88 -12.42
N GLN A 359 -18.83 -3.42 -11.17
CA GLN A 359 -19.54 -2.22 -10.74
C GLN A 359 -18.94 -0.90 -11.21
N GLN A 360 -17.85 -0.92 -11.97
CA GLN A 360 -17.16 0.30 -12.39
C GLN A 360 -17.03 0.44 -13.92
N GLY A 361 -17.86 -0.30 -14.68
CA GLY A 361 -18.17 -0.06 -16.10
C GLY A 361 -16.97 0.34 -16.97
N VAL A 362 -16.15 -0.63 -17.37
CA VAL A 362 -15.01 -0.38 -18.26
C VAL A 362 -15.36 -0.81 -19.69
N ALA A 363 -15.17 0.09 -20.66
CA ALA A 363 -15.33 -0.25 -22.07
C ALA A 363 -14.23 -1.24 -22.53
N PRO A 364 -14.52 -2.16 -23.46
CA PRO A 364 -13.52 -3.09 -23.97
C PRO A 364 -12.34 -2.34 -24.60
N VAL A 365 -11.11 -2.82 -24.38
CA VAL A 365 -9.92 -2.31 -25.08
C VAL A 365 -10.10 -2.56 -26.57
N LEU A 366 -10.02 -1.52 -27.41
CA LEU A 366 -10.32 -1.58 -28.85
C LEU A 366 -9.26 -2.32 -29.69
N SER A 367 -8.16 -2.75 -29.08
CA SER A 367 -7.08 -3.47 -29.74
C SER A 367 -6.47 -4.49 -28.78
N PRO A 368 -6.56 -5.81 -29.05
CA PRO A 368 -5.70 -6.78 -28.36
C PRO A 368 -4.24 -6.40 -28.63
N SER A 369 -3.39 -6.38 -27.59
CA SER A 369 -1.95 -6.21 -27.77
C SER A 369 -1.45 -7.21 -28.82
N PRO A 370 -0.85 -6.77 -29.93
CA PRO A 370 -0.23 -7.68 -30.87
C PRO A 370 0.97 -8.30 -30.15
N HIS A 371 0.82 -9.54 -29.70
CA HIS A 371 1.95 -10.37 -29.29
C HIS A 371 2.93 -10.41 -30.45
N SER A 372 4.11 -9.84 -30.28
CA SER A 372 5.22 -10.08 -31.22
C SER A 372 5.69 -11.51 -31.01
N PRO A 373 5.57 -12.41 -32.00
CA PRO A 373 6.00 -13.81 -31.87
C PRO A 373 7.54 -13.97 -31.93
N GLU A 374 8.29 -12.88 -31.83
CA GLU A 374 9.76 -12.92 -31.76
C GLU A 374 10.16 -13.36 -30.35
N GLY A 375 10.24 -14.68 -30.15
CA GLY A 375 10.91 -15.26 -28.98
C GLY A 375 12.34 -14.74 -28.86
N ARG A 376 12.83 -14.70 -27.61
CA ARG A 376 14.17 -14.27 -27.13
C ARG A 376 15.01 -13.65 -28.25
N PRO A 377 15.20 -12.31 -28.32
CA PRO A 377 16.09 -11.74 -29.33
C PRO A 377 17.41 -12.50 -29.30
N SER A 378 17.73 -13.14 -30.43
CA SER A 378 18.87 -14.05 -30.56
C SER A 378 20.10 -13.38 -29.96
N SER A 379 20.80 -14.08 -29.06
CA SER A 379 21.97 -13.59 -28.33
C SER A 379 22.72 -12.53 -29.13
N LEU A 380 22.44 -11.27 -28.83
CA LEU A 380 23.40 -10.21 -29.08
C LEU A 380 24.51 -10.50 -28.07
N LEU A 381 25.44 -11.36 -28.48
CA LEU A 381 26.84 -11.08 -28.25
C LEU A 381 27.02 -9.63 -28.72
N LEU A 382 26.83 -8.69 -27.80
CA LEU A 382 27.24 -7.30 -27.91
C LEU A 382 28.76 -7.31 -28.01
N THR A 383 29.28 -7.76 -29.15
CA THR A 383 30.60 -7.36 -29.64
C THR A 383 30.47 -5.89 -30.00
N GLY A 384 30.55 -5.07 -28.97
CA GLY A 384 30.19 -3.67 -28.99
C GLY A 384 29.42 -3.37 -27.72
N ARG A 385 30.16 -2.99 -26.66
CA ARG A 385 29.58 -2.40 -25.44
C ARG A 385 28.43 -1.47 -25.85
N PRO A 386 27.21 -1.59 -25.28
CA PRO A 386 26.49 -0.37 -25.00
C PRO A 386 27.44 0.36 -24.04
N GLU A 387 27.94 1.52 -24.44
CA GLU A 387 28.45 2.42 -23.43
C GLU A 387 27.31 2.55 -22.40
N PHE A 388 27.48 1.95 -21.22
CA PHE A 388 26.91 2.49 -20.01
C PHE A 388 27.43 3.92 -20.01
N LYS A 389 26.66 4.83 -20.62
CA LYS A 389 26.75 6.23 -20.27
C LYS A 389 26.40 6.21 -18.81
N ALA A 390 27.45 6.27 -17.98
CA ALA A 390 27.34 6.74 -16.62
C ALA A 390 26.29 7.85 -16.69
N ALA A 391 25.17 7.63 -15.99
CA ALA A 391 24.08 8.58 -15.93
C ALA A 391 24.71 9.96 -15.86
N ALA A 392 24.29 10.87 -16.75
CA ALA A 392 24.95 12.17 -16.87
C ALA A 392 25.11 12.72 -15.44
N THR A 393 26.24 13.34 -15.10
CA THR A 393 26.51 13.79 -13.72
C THR A 393 25.37 14.66 -13.13
N GLN A 394 24.50 15.21 -13.98
CA GLN A 394 23.21 15.84 -13.61
C GLN A 394 22.12 14.86 -13.15
N ASP A 395 21.95 13.68 -13.77
CA ASP A 395 20.98 12.64 -13.39
C ASP A 395 21.34 11.96 -12.07
N VAL A 396 22.63 11.71 -11.81
CA VAL A 396 23.10 11.17 -10.52
C VAL A 396 22.90 12.18 -9.39
N ALA A 397 23.16 13.47 -9.64
CA ALA A 397 22.92 14.53 -8.65
C ALA A 397 21.42 14.76 -8.40
N ALA A 398 20.57 14.64 -9.44
CA ALA A 398 19.12 14.71 -9.30
C ALA A 398 18.56 13.50 -8.54
N LEU A 399 19.04 12.28 -8.85
CA LEU A 399 18.69 11.05 -8.13
C LEU A 399 19.16 11.10 -6.68
N SER A 400 20.40 11.52 -6.42
CA SER A 400 20.90 11.75 -5.06
C SER A 400 20.05 12.79 -4.35
N SER A 401 19.69 13.91 -4.99
CA SER A 401 18.80 14.91 -4.39
C SER A 401 17.40 14.36 -4.07
N LEU A 402 16.84 13.46 -4.88
CA LEU A 402 15.55 12.79 -4.63
C LEU A 402 15.67 11.75 -3.49
N LEU A 403 16.77 11.01 -3.43
CA LEU A 403 17.06 10.02 -2.39
C LEU A 403 17.61 10.67 -1.10
N ASP A 404 18.13 11.89 -1.14
CA ASP A 404 18.52 12.72 0.01
C ASP A 404 17.34 13.56 0.53
N GLN A 405 16.24 13.61 -0.25
CA GLN A 405 14.98 14.26 0.06
C GLN A 405 13.98 13.53 0.97
N PRO A 406 14.13 12.25 1.40
CA PRO A 406 13.34 11.73 2.51
C PRO A 406 13.80 12.44 3.78
N ARG A 407 13.43 13.71 3.90
CA ARG A 407 13.35 14.42 5.16
C ARG A 407 12.37 13.59 5.95
N LEU A 408 12.91 12.83 6.89
CA LEU A 408 12.15 12.29 8.00
C LEU A 408 11.33 13.47 8.51
N ASN A 409 10.04 13.50 8.17
CA ASN A 409 9.12 14.30 8.96
C ASN A 409 9.29 13.74 10.36
N PRO A 410 9.79 14.53 11.32
CA PRO A 410 10.03 14.03 12.66
C PRO A 410 8.73 13.40 13.12
N THR A 411 8.78 12.10 13.44
CA THR A 411 7.61 11.39 13.93
C THR A 411 7.07 12.18 15.11
N PRO A 412 5.81 12.64 15.07
CA PRO A 412 5.27 13.42 16.17
C PRO A 412 5.45 12.65 17.49
N PRO A 413 5.81 13.33 18.59
CA PRO A 413 6.02 12.66 19.88
C PRO A 413 4.76 11.94 20.37
N VAL A 414 3.59 12.41 19.93
CA VAL A 414 2.30 11.77 20.18
C VAL A 414 1.67 11.39 18.84
N ARG A 415 1.39 10.10 18.64
CA ARG A 415 0.75 9.66 17.39
C ARG A 415 -0.73 10.03 17.36
N THR A 416 -1.45 9.79 18.45
CA THR A 416 -2.89 10.03 18.51
C THR A 416 -3.27 10.65 19.84
N ALA A 417 -4.06 11.71 19.79
CA ALA A 417 -4.64 12.34 20.97
C ALA A 417 -6.17 12.37 20.88
N VAL A 418 -6.83 12.21 22.03
CA VAL A 418 -8.30 12.22 22.15
C VAL A 418 -8.69 13.30 23.15
N ALA A 419 -9.52 14.25 22.73
CA ALA A 419 -10.04 15.30 23.59
C ALA A 419 -11.56 15.13 23.78
N LEU A 420 -11.98 14.89 25.03
CA LEU A 420 -13.38 14.69 25.41
C LEU A 420 -13.92 15.92 26.15
N ALA A 421 -15.14 16.34 25.87
CA ALA A 421 -15.75 17.49 26.55
C ALA A 421 -16.09 17.23 28.04
N ALA A 422 -16.25 15.97 28.44
CA ALA A 422 -16.57 15.58 29.82
C ALA A 422 -15.47 14.68 30.43
N PRO A 423 -14.98 14.97 31.66
CA PRO A 423 -13.88 14.24 32.29
C PRO A 423 -14.22 12.81 32.77
N ASP A 424 -15.51 12.45 32.91
CA ASP A 424 -15.93 11.19 33.55
C ASP A 424 -16.18 10.00 32.59
N ALA A 425 -16.01 10.17 31.28
CA ALA A 425 -16.18 9.07 30.33
C ALA A 425 -14.88 8.24 30.25
N ALA A 426 -14.74 7.23 31.11
CA ALA A 426 -13.63 6.29 31.06
C ALA A 426 -13.64 5.50 29.73
N LEU A 427 -12.93 6.00 28.72
CA LEU A 427 -12.69 5.28 27.47
C LEU A 427 -11.52 4.31 27.65
N ALA A 428 -11.72 3.05 27.24
CA ALA A 428 -10.65 2.06 27.18
C ALA A 428 -9.74 2.31 25.95
N LEU A 429 -8.96 3.38 26.01
CA LEU A 429 -7.99 3.76 24.98
C LEU A 429 -6.73 2.87 25.05
N PRO A 430 -6.02 2.65 23.93
CA PRO A 430 -4.67 2.08 23.95
C PRO A 430 -3.73 2.91 24.84
N SER A 431 -2.73 2.26 25.45
CA SER A 431 -1.80 2.91 26.41
C SER A 431 -1.04 4.10 25.82
N ASP A 432 -0.81 4.07 24.51
CA ASP A 432 0.04 5.03 23.80
C ASP A 432 -0.80 6.12 23.11
N VAL A 433 -2.11 6.15 23.35
CA VAL A 433 -3.02 7.23 22.94
C VAL A 433 -3.13 8.25 24.07
N LEU A 434 -2.82 9.51 23.77
CA LEU A 434 -2.90 10.58 24.76
C LEU A 434 -4.36 11.00 24.98
N CYS A 435 -4.82 10.98 26.23
CA CYS A 435 -6.03 11.69 26.61
C CYS A 435 -5.69 13.16 26.86
N GLU A 436 -6.22 14.06 26.03
CA GLU A 436 -5.89 15.47 26.05
C GLU A 436 -6.81 16.24 27.01
N GLU A 437 -6.18 16.87 28.01
CA GLU A 437 -6.84 17.71 29.01
C GLU A 437 -6.76 19.20 28.66
N GLY A 438 -5.81 19.58 27.80
CA GLY A 438 -5.60 20.95 27.35
C GLY A 438 -6.78 21.53 26.55
N SER A 439 -6.81 22.85 26.48
CA SER A 439 -7.78 23.64 25.72
C SER A 439 -7.13 24.94 25.25
N ALA A 440 -7.57 25.46 24.11
CA ALA A 440 -7.16 26.77 23.63
C ALA A 440 -7.57 27.87 24.63
N PRO A 441 -6.86 29.01 24.66
CA PRO A 441 -7.19 30.14 25.51
C PRO A 441 -8.66 30.55 25.35
N GLN A 442 -9.30 30.90 26.47
CA GLN A 442 -10.73 31.24 26.46
C GLN A 442 -11.05 32.43 25.57
N GLU A 443 -10.21 33.47 25.58
CA GLU A 443 -10.38 34.67 24.74
C GLU A 443 -10.33 34.33 23.25
N GLU A 444 -9.38 33.49 22.85
CA GLU A 444 -9.24 33.02 21.46
C GLU A 444 -10.44 32.16 21.04
N THR A 445 -10.83 31.22 21.89
CA THR A 445 -11.97 30.34 21.65
C THR A 445 -13.26 31.15 21.48
N GLN A 446 -13.48 32.16 22.33
CA GLN A 446 -14.61 33.09 22.23
C GLN A 446 -14.57 33.95 20.97
N ALA A 447 -13.38 34.38 20.53
CA ALA A 447 -13.22 35.14 19.31
C ALA A 447 -13.65 34.33 18.08
N TRP A 448 -13.21 33.07 17.99
CA TRP A 448 -13.61 32.15 16.93
C TRP A 448 -15.08 31.72 16.99
N ALA A 449 -15.64 31.58 18.20
CA ALA A 449 -17.03 31.22 18.40
C ALA A 449 -18.02 32.34 18.07
N ARG A 450 -17.61 33.61 18.18
CA ARG A 450 -18.49 34.80 18.06
C ARG A 450 -19.42 34.82 16.83
N PRO A 451 -19.01 34.37 15.63
CA PRO A 451 -19.90 34.35 14.46
C PRO A 451 -21.04 33.33 14.54
N HIS A 452 -21.03 32.41 15.52
CA HIS A 452 -21.89 31.24 15.57
C HIS A 452 -22.65 31.15 16.90
N GLU A 453 -23.96 31.40 16.89
CA GLU A 453 -24.81 31.32 18.09
C GLU A 453 -24.80 29.93 18.75
N ALA A 454 -24.68 28.86 17.96
CA ALA A 454 -24.60 27.48 18.45
C ALA A 454 -23.38 27.23 19.36
N LEU A 455 -22.31 28.02 19.21
CA LEU A 455 -21.09 27.93 20.02
C LEU A 455 -21.13 28.82 21.27
N ALA A 456 -22.21 29.56 21.52
CA ALA A 456 -22.36 30.41 22.70
C ALA A 456 -22.63 29.62 23.99
N GLN A 457 -23.05 28.35 23.88
CA GLN A 457 -23.30 27.48 25.03
C GLN A 457 -21.96 27.01 25.64
N ASP A 458 -21.87 27.00 26.98
CA ASP A 458 -20.64 26.68 27.72
C ASP A 458 -20.00 25.34 27.30
N ARG A 459 -20.83 24.31 27.11
CA ARG A 459 -20.40 22.99 26.66
C ARG A 459 -19.85 22.99 25.23
N ALA A 460 -20.51 23.71 24.31
CA ALA A 460 -20.08 23.83 22.92
C ALA A 460 -18.78 24.65 22.80
N LEU A 461 -18.67 25.71 23.60
CA LEU A 461 -17.46 26.53 23.70
C LEU A 461 -16.28 25.74 24.26
N THR A 462 -16.51 24.89 25.27
CA THR A 462 -15.48 23.99 25.83
C THR A 462 -15.01 22.97 24.81
N ALA A 463 -15.94 22.33 24.08
CA ALA A 463 -15.59 21.40 23.01
C ALA A 463 -14.79 22.08 21.89
N LEU A 464 -15.16 23.31 21.52
CA LEU A 464 -14.41 24.10 20.54
C LEU A 464 -12.98 24.39 21.01
N GLY A 465 -12.79 24.79 22.26
CA GLY A 465 -11.45 25.04 22.81
C GLY A 465 -10.53 23.81 22.71
N LYS A 466 -11.08 22.61 22.93
CA LYS A 466 -10.37 21.33 22.75
C LYS A 466 -10.05 21.02 21.28
N VAL A 467 -10.98 21.29 20.36
CA VAL A 467 -10.77 21.14 18.92
C VAL A 467 -9.63 22.05 18.45
N LEU A 468 -9.67 23.33 18.82
CA LEU A 468 -8.64 24.31 18.46
C LEU A 468 -7.27 23.91 19.02
N TYR A 469 -7.22 23.44 20.26
CA TYR A 469 -5.99 22.98 20.88
C TYR A 469 -5.38 21.77 20.15
N LEU A 470 -6.18 20.75 19.85
CA LEU A 470 -5.70 19.58 19.10
C LEU A 470 -5.26 19.96 17.68
N LEU A 471 -6.01 20.85 17.01
CA LEU A 471 -5.69 21.31 15.67
C LEU A 471 -4.33 22.00 15.63
N ASP A 472 -4.06 22.91 16.56
CA ASP A 472 -2.77 23.61 16.69
C ASP A 472 -1.61 22.62 16.88
N ARG A 473 -1.78 21.67 17.81
CA ARG A 473 -0.78 20.62 18.05
C ARG A 473 -0.52 19.72 16.85
N ILE A 474 -1.52 19.47 16.00
CA ILE A 474 -1.35 18.72 14.75
C ILE A 474 -0.57 19.53 13.71
N LEU A 475 -0.91 20.81 13.55
CA LEU A 475 -0.25 21.70 12.59
C LEU A 475 1.22 21.95 12.97
N ASP A 476 1.51 22.07 14.28
CA ASP A 476 2.85 22.19 14.84
C ASP A 476 3.65 20.88 14.86
N GLY A 477 3.03 19.74 14.48
CA GLY A 477 3.70 18.44 14.44
C GLY A 477 3.95 17.82 15.81
N GLN A 478 3.29 18.28 16.86
CA GLN A 478 3.35 17.66 18.19
C GLN A 478 2.48 16.40 18.28
N VAL A 479 1.38 16.38 17.51
CA VAL A 479 0.44 15.26 17.42
C VAL A 479 0.28 14.87 15.94
N SER A 480 0.24 13.59 15.60
CA SER A 480 -0.08 13.20 14.22
C SER A 480 -1.58 13.33 13.96
N SER A 481 -2.41 12.63 14.74
CA SER A 481 -3.87 12.61 14.55
C SER A 481 -4.62 12.93 15.83
N GLY A 482 -5.79 13.56 15.70
CA GLY A 482 -6.62 13.96 16.82
C GLY A 482 -8.05 13.43 16.69
N ILE A 483 -8.71 13.22 17.83
CA ILE A 483 -10.15 12.98 17.90
C ILE A 483 -10.73 13.95 18.90
N ALA A 484 -11.74 14.70 18.49
CA ALA A 484 -12.46 15.61 19.36
C ALA A 484 -13.95 15.30 19.33
N VAL A 485 -14.57 15.28 20.51
CA VAL A 485 -16.02 15.09 20.65
C VAL A 485 -16.72 16.44 20.69
N THR A 486 -17.73 16.61 19.84
CA THR A 486 -18.48 17.86 19.68
C THR A 486 -19.97 17.61 19.96
N PRO A 487 -20.69 18.55 20.60
CA PRO A 487 -22.15 18.42 20.73
C PRO A 487 -22.84 18.49 19.36
N ALA A 488 -23.87 17.65 19.16
CA ALA A 488 -24.66 17.60 17.92
C ALA A 488 -25.12 18.98 17.42
N CYS A 489 -25.62 19.82 18.33
CA CYS A 489 -26.10 21.17 18.02
C CYS A 489 -25.00 22.13 17.54
N ALA A 490 -23.73 21.83 17.82
CA ALA A 490 -22.58 22.65 17.51
C ALA A 490 -21.70 22.07 16.38
N ALA A 491 -21.93 20.83 15.95
CA ALA A 491 -21.03 20.10 15.05
C ALA A 491 -20.69 20.87 13.75
N ALA A 492 -21.70 21.44 13.06
CA ALA A 492 -21.49 22.22 11.84
C ALA A 492 -20.69 23.51 12.09
N ALA A 493 -21.01 24.23 13.18
CA ALA A 493 -20.30 25.47 13.55
C ALA A 493 -18.85 25.18 13.97
N THR A 494 -18.61 24.11 14.73
CA THR A 494 -17.27 23.66 15.11
C THR A 494 -16.46 23.26 13.89
N LEU A 495 -17.05 22.56 12.92
CA LEU A 495 -16.39 22.19 11.66
C LEU A 495 -15.99 23.44 10.86
N ASP A 496 -16.88 24.42 10.70
CA ASP A 496 -16.56 25.68 10.03
C ASP A 496 -15.40 26.42 10.71
N VAL A 497 -15.41 26.51 12.04
CA VAL A 497 -14.30 27.11 12.78
C VAL A 497 -13.00 26.31 12.58
N ALA A 498 -13.03 24.98 12.65
CA ALA A 498 -11.86 24.14 12.44
C ALA A 498 -11.26 24.31 11.03
N ILE A 499 -12.09 24.43 9.99
CA ILE A 499 -11.65 24.69 8.62
C ILE A 499 -10.95 26.06 8.53
N ARG A 500 -11.62 27.13 9.00
CA ARG A 500 -11.09 28.50 8.91
C ARG A 500 -9.80 28.66 9.72
N CYS A 501 -9.78 28.08 10.91
CA CYS A 501 -8.62 28.06 11.80
C CYS A 501 -7.46 27.28 11.17
N GLY A 502 -7.71 26.09 10.60
CA GLY A 502 -6.67 25.31 9.93
C GLY A 502 -6.04 26.06 8.76
N LEU A 503 -6.86 26.73 7.94
CA LEU A 503 -6.40 27.54 6.81
C LEU A 503 -5.68 28.83 7.24
N SER A 504 -6.00 29.40 8.41
CA SER A 504 -5.31 30.57 8.96
C SER A 504 -4.00 30.22 9.66
N HIS A 505 -3.91 29.05 10.28
CA HIS A 505 -2.74 28.57 11.03
C HIS A 505 -1.79 27.69 10.20
N GLY A 506 -1.87 27.78 8.88
CA GLY A 506 -0.79 27.31 8.00
C GLY A 506 -1.09 26.12 7.10
N ALA A 507 -2.27 25.48 7.20
CA ALA A 507 -2.66 24.46 6.23
C ALA A 507 -2.81 25.10 4.83
N GLN A 508 -2.05 24.60 3.85
CA GLN A 508 -2.13 25.10 2.47
C GLN A 508 -3.30 24.44 1.74
N ARG A 509 -3.49 23.13 1.96
CA ARG A 509 -4.56 22.32 1.41
C ARG A 509 -5.27 21.52 2.52
N LEU A 510 -6.57 21.75 2.68
CA LEU A 510 -7.41 21.10 3.68
C LEU A 510 -8.49 20.25 3.00
N LEU A 511 -8.48 18.95 3.24
CA LEU A 511 -9.56 18.06 2.81
C LEU A 511 -10.57 17.93 3.95
N CYS A 512 -11.80 18.38 3.72
CA CYS A 512 -12.90 18.18 4.64
C CYS A 512 -13.80 17.06 4.12
N LEU A 513 -13.91 15.98 4.89
CA LEU A 513 -14.85 14.91 4.67
C LEU A 513 -15.95 14.96 5.72
N ALA A 514 -17.09 15.51 5.32
CA ALA A 514 -18.29 15.57 6.13
C ALA A 514 -19.16 14.33 5.88
N VAL A 515 -19.63 13.69 6.94
CA VAL A 515 -20.51 12.52 6.86
C VAL A 515 -21.77 12.79 7.67
N GLY A 516 -22.94 12.59 7.05
CA GLY A 516 -24.24 12.84 7.65
C GLY A 516 -24.78 14.24 7.38
N GLN A 517 -25.62 14.73 8.29
CA GLN A 517 -26.28 16.04 8.15
C GLN A 517 -25.34 17.17 8.60
N LEU A 518 -24.33 17.45 7.79
CA LEU A 518 -23.40 18.57 7.98
C LEU A 518 -23.42 19.46 6.75
N ASP A 519 -23.86 20.69 6.93
CA ASP A 519 -23.88 21.68 5.86
C ASP A 519 -22.49 22.22 5.58
N ARG A 520 -22.21 22.43 4.29
CA ARG A 520 -21.00 23.13 3.86
C ARG A 520 -21.07 24.59 4.36
N PRO A 521 -19.99 25.13 4.96
CA PRO A 521 -19.97 26.54 5.34
C PRO A 521 -20.19 27.45 4.12
N PRO A 522 -21.07 28.46 4.20
CA PRO A 522 -21.48 29.26 3.05
C PRO A 522 -20.34 30.11 2.47
N ASP A 523 -19.40 30.52 3.31
CA ASP A 523 -18.27 31.37 2.93
C ASP A 523 -17.03 30.58 2.47
N LEU A 524 -17.12 29.24 2.41
CA LEU A 524 -16.00 28.40 1.99
C LEU A 524 -15.77 28.54 0.48
N THR A 525 -14.66 29.18 0.11
CA THR A 525 -14.31 29.50 -1.28
C THR A 525 -13.85 28.27 -2.06
N ASP A 526 -14.18 28.18 -3.35
CA ASP A 526 -13.63 27.16 -4.26
C ASP A 526 -12.30 27.62 -4.88
N ASP A 527 -11.34 27.98 -4.03
CA ASP A 527 -10.04 28.55 -4.42
C ASP A 527 -8.92 27.50 -4.59
N GLY A 528 -9.24 26.22 -4.41
CA GLY A 528 -8.30 25.10 -4.48
C GLY A 528 -7.47 24.87 -3.21
N ARG A 529 -7.67 25.66 -2.15
CA ARG A 529 -7.08 25.39 -0.83
C ARG A 529 -7.91 24.45 0.03
N ASN A 530 -9.16 24.20 -0.35
CA ASN A 530 -10.01 23.24 0.32
C ASN A 530 -10.69 22.32 -0.69
N LEU A 531 -10.93 21.08 -0.25
CA LEU A 531 -11.76 20.11 -0.96
C LEU A 531 -12.84 19.65 0.03
N TRP A 532 -14.09 19.95 -0.28
CA TRP A 532 -15.25 19.53 0.50
C TRP A 532 -15.89 18.30 -0.14
N LEU A 533 -15.89 17.19 0.61
CA LEU A 533 -16.56 15.95 0.26
C LEU A 533 -17.66 15.68 1.30
N ASN A 534 -18.91 15.54 0.87
CA ASN A 534 -20.02 15.17 1.74
C ASN A 534 -20.52 13.76 1.42
N ILE A 535 -20.56 12.87 2.42
CA ILE A 535 -21.18 11.54 2.34
C ILE A 535 -22.48 11.53 3.13
N GLY A 536 -23.60 11.25 2.47
CA GLY A 536 -24.95 11.35 3.05
C GLY A 536 -25.75 12.53 2.51
N GLY A 537 -25.30 13.16 1.43
CA GLY A 537 -26.10 14.13 0.70
C GLY A 537 -27.33 13.48 0.05
N LYS A 538 -28.36 14.29 -0.25
CA LYS A 538 -29.60 13.79 -0.88
C LYS A 538 -29.37 13.22 -2.28
N GLU A 539 -28.43 13.80 -3.01
CA GLU A 539 -28.10 13.42 -4.39
C GLU A 539 -26.58 13.41 -4.61
N ALA A 540 -26.16 12.66 -5.63
CA ALA A 540 -24.79 12.67 -6.12
C ALA A 540 -24.58 13.88 -7.03
N ALA A 541 -23.75 14.83 -6.60
CA ALA A 541 -23.49 16.05 -7.35
C ALA A 541 -22.06 16.57 -7.15
N ALA A 542 -21.37 16.90 -8.25
CA ALA A 542 -20.19 17.76 -8.23
C ALA A 542 -20.66 19.20 -8.46
N LEU A 543 -20.95 19.92 -7.37
CA LEU A 543 -21.38 21.32 -7.42
C LEU A 543 -20.25 22.24 -7.90
N SER A 544 -19.01 21.83 -7.61
CA SER A 544 -17.80 22.34 -8.24
C SER A 544 -16.73 21.25 -8.22
N MET A 545 -15.54 21.54 -8.75
CA MET A 545 -14.40 20.62 -8.69
C MET A 545 -13.89 20.38 -7.27
N PHE A 546 -14.21 21.27 -6.33
CA PHE A 546 -13.80 21.21 -4.93
C PHE A 546 -14.98 21.00 -3.98
N HIS A 547 -16.18 20.75 -4.52
CA HIS A 547 -17.40 20.51 -3.76
C HIS A 547 -18.15 19.32 -4.34
N VAL A 548 -17.98 18.18 -3.69
CA VAL A 548 -18.58 16.91 -4.12
C VAL A 548 -19.51 16.39 -3.03
N SER A 549 -20.70 15.97 -3.43
CA SER A 549 -21.69 15.32 -2.58
C SER A 549 -21.99 13.93 -3.13
N VAL A 550 -22.02 12.93 -2.25
CA VAL A 550 -22.46 11.56 -2.54
C VAL A 550 -23.53 11.12 -1.55
N PRO A 551 -24.54 10.35 -1.99
CA PRO A 551 -25.44 9.65 -1.10
C PRO A 551 -24.69 8.70 -0.16
N LEU A 552 -25.27 8.44 1.02
CA LEU A 552 -24.72 7.45 1.94
C LEU A 552 -24.91 6.04 1.33
N PRO A 553 -23.84 5.28 1.05
CA PRO A 553 -23.98 3.97 0.44
C PRO A 553 -24.65 2.96 1.38
N GLY A 554 -25.65 2.24 0.87
CA GLY A 554 -26.43 1.29 1.68
C GLY A 554 -25.77 -0.08 1.91
N THR A 555 -24.73 -0.41 1.14
CA THR A 555 -24.06 -1.72 1.17
C THR A 555 -22.54 -1.59 1.37
N THR A 556 -21.88 -2.68 1.75
CA THR A 556 -20.43 -2.72 1.92
C THR A 556 -19.69 -2.38 0.62
N GLY A 557 -20.14 -2.93 -0.51
CA GLY A 557 -19.55 -2.69 -1.84
C GLY A 557 -19.80 -1.26 -2.35
N GLY A 558 -20.97 -0.68 -2.05
CA GLY A 558 -21.22 0.74 -2.33
C GLY A 558 -20.30 1.66 -1.54
N PHE A 559 -20.11 1.38 -0.25
CA PHE A 559 -19.19 2.12 0.60
C PHE A 559 -17.74 2.01 0.10
N LEU A 560 -17.26 0.79 -0.17
CA LEU A 560 -15.91 0.56 -0.70
C LEU A 560 -15.72 1.23 -2.06
N SER A 561 -16.69 1.16 -2.96
CA SER A 561 -16.62 1.84 -4.27
C SER A 561 -16.52 3.35 -4.12
N CYS A 562 -17.30 3.95 -3.21
CA CYS A 562 -17.20 5.37 -2.90
C CYS A 562 -15.81 5.74 -2.37
N VAL A 563 -15.25 4.94 -1.45
CA VAL A 563 -13.95 5.26 -0.85
C VAL A 563 -12.81 5.05 -1.85
N LEU A 564 -12.75 3.89 -2.49
CA LEU A 564 -11.62 3.48 -3.34
C LEU A 564 -11.64 4.13 -4.72
N ALA A 565 -12.82 4.41 -5.29
CA ALA A 565 -12.94 4.95 -6.65
C ALA A 565 -13.24 6.46 -6.71
N LEU A 566 -13.45 7.11 -5.56
CA LEU A 566 -13.69 8.56 -5.49
C LEU A 566 -12.89 9.24 -4.37
N VAL A 567 -13.14 8.90 -3.10
CA VAL A 567 -12.54 9.63 -1.97
C VAL A 567 -11.01 9.56 -1.98
N LEU A 568 -10.43 8.36 -2.08
CA LEU A 568 -8.98 8.21 -2.08
C LEU A 568 -8.30 8.75 -3.34
N PRO A 569 -8.79 8.49 -4.57
CA PRO A 569 -8.23 9.14 -5.75
C PRO A 569 -8.22 10.67 -5.64
N LEU A 570 -9.31 11.27 -5.16
CA LEU A 570 -9.37 12.72 -4.93
C LEU A 570 -8.39 13.16 -3.84
N ALA A 571 -8.30 12.44 -2.72
CA ALA A 571 -7.38 12.78 -1.63
C ALA A 571 -5.91 12.69 -2.07
N TYR A 572 -5.53 11.64 -2.79
CA TYR A 572 -4.18 11.50 -3.36
C TYR A 572 -3.89 12.56 -4.41
N SER A 573 -4.84 12.89 -5.31
CA SER A 573 -4.65 13.99 -6.25
C SER A 573 -4.56 15.36 -5.58
N PHE A 574 -5.32 15.58 -4.51
CA PHE A 574 -5.36 16.85 -3.80
C PHE A 574 -4.14 17.06 -2.90
N GLN A 575 -3.57 15.98 -2.35
CA GLN A 575 -2.41 15.99 -1.45
C GLN A 575 -2.62 16.94 -0.23
N PRO A 576 -3.64 16.69 0.60
CA PRO A 576 -3.95 17.57 1.73
C PRO A 576 -2.82 17.59 2.77
N ASP A 577 -2.56 18.75 3.36
CA ASP A 577 -1.68 18.89 4.53
C ASP A 577 -2.44 18.61 5.84
N LEU A 578 -3.77 18.64 5.79
CA LEU A 578 -4.67 18.34 6.90
C LEU A 578 -5.96 17.72 6.35
N VAL A 579 -6.41 16.65 7.00
CA VAL A 579 -7.73 16.05 6.75
C VAL A 579 -8.61 16.24 7.99
N LEU A 580 -9.80 16.80 7.77
CA LEU A 580 -10.87 16.82 8.76
C LEU A 580 -11.89 15.74 8.40
N VAL A 581 -12.11 14.78 9.30
CA VAL A 581 -13.18 13.77 9.16
C VAL A 581 -14.28 14.12 10.15
N ALA A 582 -15.36 14.74 9.68
CA ALA A 582 -16.47 15.16 10.53
C ALA A 582 -17.63 14.18 10.43
N LEU A 583 -17.89 13.45 11.52
CA LEU A 583 -19.01 12.53 11.64
C LEU A 583 -20.14 13.25 12.36
N GLY A 584 -21.09 13.77 11.58
CA GLY A 584 -22.22 14.53 12.09
C GLY A 584 -23.31 13.68 12.73
N PRO A 585 -24.35 14.33 13.27
CA PRO A 585 -25.50 13.63 13.83
C PRO A 585 -26.14 12.70 12.80
N ALA A 586 -26.49 11.49 13.24
CA ALA A 586 -27.09 10.46 12.40
C ALA A 586 -26.31 10.17 11.09
N HIS A 587 -24.97 10.19 11.13
CA HIS A 587 -24.10 9.95 9.97
C HIS A 587 -24.31 8.59 9.26
N GLY A 588 -24.95 7.63 9.91
CA GLY A 588 -25.41 6.37 9.30
C GLY A 588 -24.32 5.35 8.93
N LEU A 589 -23.04 5.71 9.04
CA LEU A 589 -21.94 4.74 8.94
C LEU A 589 -21.90 3.82 10.17
N ARG A 590 -21.58 2.55 9.94
CA ARG A 590 -21.19 1.63 11.02
C ARG A 590 -19.78 1.97 11.51
N ASP A 591 -19.46 1.68 12.78
CA ASP A 591 -18.12 1.93 13.35
C ASP A 591 -16.97 1.39 12.48
N PRO A 592 -17.03 0.15 11.92
CA PRO A 592 -15.98 -0.35 11.03
C PRO A 592 -15.78 0.48 9.75
N GLN A 593 -16.85 1.08 9.21
CA GLN A 593 -16.78 1.92 8.01
C GLN A 593 -16.11 3.26 8.33
N ALA A 594 -16.52 3.91 9.42
CA ALA A 594 -15.88 5.15 9.89
C ALA A 594 -14.39 4.93 10.22
N ALA A 595 -14.08 3.79 10.86
CA ALA A 595 -12.71 3.39 11.16
C ALA A 595 -11.85 3.19 9.91
N LEU A 596 -12.37 2.44 8.93
CA LEU A 596 -11.66 2.19 7.68
C LEU A 596 -11.40 3.49 6.91
N LEU A 597 -12.40 4.37 6.87
CA LEU A 597 -12.30 5.66 6.21
C LEU A 597 -11.19 6.53 6.84
N ALA A 598 -11.18 6.64 8.17
CA ALA A 598 -10.15 7.37 8.90
C ALA A 598 -8.75 6.73 8.69
N ALA A 599 -8.66 5.40 8.71
CA ALA A 599 -7.41 4.67 8.49
C ALA A 599 -6.80 4.95 7.11
N LEU A 600 -7.62 4.86 6.05
CA LEU A 600 -7.18 5.04 4.67
C LEU A 600 -6.77 6.49 4.36
N LEU A 601 -7.36 7.48 5.04
CA LEU A 601 -7.01 8.90 4.87
C LEU A 601 -5.71 9.31 5.56
N ARG A 602 -5.13 8.46 6.43
CA ARG A 602 -3.83 8.73 7.06
C ARG A 602 -2.72 8.89 6.03
N GLY A 603 -2.73 8.05 4.97
CA GLY A 603 -1.72 8.09 3.91
C GLY A 603 -1.68 9.45 3.22
N PRO A 604 -2.73 9.84 2.47
CA PRO A 604 -2.76 11.12 1.74
C PRO A 604 -2.49 12.36 2.60
N ALA A 605 -2.79 12.32 3.90
CA ALA A 605 -2.63 13.43 4.84
C ALA A 605 -1.26 13.51 5.52
N GLY A 606 -0.35 12.59 5.22
CA GLY A 606 0.90 12.45 5.99
C GLY A 606 0.67 12.19 7.49
N GLY A 607 -0.43 11.50 7.82
CA GLY A 607 -0.89 11.22 9.18
C GLY A 607 -1.65 12.35 9.88
N ARG A 608 -1.81 13.53 9.26
CA ARG A 608 -2.47 14.70 9.85
C ARG A 608 -3.99 14.65 9.69
N VAL A 609 -4.64 13.89 10.57
CA VAL A 609 -6.09 13.66 10.55
C VAL A 609 -6.70 14.13 11.86
N LEU A 610 -7.69 15.02 11.80
CA LEU A 610 -8.53 15.38 12.94
C LEU A 610 -9.96 14.87 12.70
N ALA A 611 -10.39 13.93 13.52
CA ALA A 611 -11.74 13.42 13.51
C ALA A 611 -12.62 14.20 14.49
N LEU A 612 -13.72 14.76 14.01
CA LEU A 612 -14.76 15.39 14.83
C LEU A 612 -15.92 14.41 14.95
N VAL A 613 -16.25 14.02 16.17
CA VAL A 613 -17.27 12.99 16.46
C VAL A 613 -18.38 13.61 17.30
N ASP A 614 -19.61 13.41 16.87
CA ASP A 614 -20.78 13.83 17.65
C ASP A 614 -20.85 13.09 19.01
N GLU A 615 -21.18 13.80 20.08
CA GLU A 615 -21.33 13.26 21.43
C GLU A 615 -22.43 12.22 21.58
N GLU A 616 -23.45 12.28 20.72
CA GLU A 616 -24.52 11.27 20.69
C GLU A 616 -24.05 9.96 20.03
N SER A 617 -22.87 9.98 19.37
CA SER A 617 -22.23 8.77 18.86
C SER A 617 -21.74 7.89 20.01
N THR A 618 -21.60 6.58 19.75
CA THR A 618 -21.19 5.65 20.80
C THR A 618 -19.77 5.96 21.30
N PRO A 619 -19.49 5.88 22.62
CA PRO A 619 -18.12 5.94 23.15
C PRO A 619 -17.17 4.93 22.47
N GLN A 620 -17.75 3.83 21.96
CA GLN A 620 -17.07 2.81 21.16
C GLN A 620 -16.45 3.39 19.88
N LEU A 621 -17.14 4.27 19.17
CA LEU A 621 -16.67 4.86 17.92
C LEU A 621 -15.37 5.67 18.14
N ALA A 622 -15.32 6.49 19.19
CA ALA A 622 -14.12 7.25 19.54
C ALA A 622 -12.92 6.32 19.84
N VAL A 623 -13.14 5.21 20.54
CA VAL A 623 -12.10 4.21 20.82
C VAL A 623 -11.63 3.53 19.53
N VAL A 624 -12.56 3.16 18.65
CA VAL A 624 -12.23 2.50 17.37
C VAL A 624 -11.44 3.46 16.47
N LEU A 625 -11.86 4.73 16.36
CA LEU A 625 -11.12 5.76 15.63
C LEU A 625 -9.72 5.97 16.22
N ALA A 626 -9.60 5.99 17.55
CA ALA A 626 -8.30 6.17 18.21
C ALA A 626 -7.34 5.04 17.87
N ARG A 627 -7.81 3.79 17.86
CA ARG A 627 -7.01 2.63 17.46
C ARG A 627 -6.51 2.75 16.03
N VAL A 628 -7.38 3.03 15.07
CA VAL A 628 -6.96 3.08 13.66
C VAL A 628 -6.06 4.28 13.32
N LEU A 629 -6.32 5.44 13.92
CA LEU A 629 -5.45 6.61 13.78
C LEU A 629 -4.08 6.38 14.44
N HIS A 630 -4.04 5.55 15.47
CA HIS A 630 -2.80 5.08 16.10
C HIS A 630 -2.06 4.01 15.27
N GLY A 631 -2.62 3.55 14.16
CA GLY A 631 -2.00 2.54 13.28
C GLY A 631 -2.41 1.11 13.59
N GLU A 632 -3.52 0.91 14.29
CA GLU A 632 -4.18 -0.40 14.35
C GLU A 632 -5.02 -0.67 13.11
N ALA A 633 -5.22 -1.96 12.81
CA ALA A 633 -6.04 -2.36 11.69
C ALA A 633 -7.51 -2.02 11.94
N ALA A 634 -8.20 -1.65 10.86
CA ALA A 634 -9.63 -1.42 10.91
C ALA A 634 -10.38 -2.73 11.23
N PRO A 635 -11.51 -2.66 11.96
CA PRO A 635 -12.38 -3.81 12.15
C PRO A 635 -12.92 -4.33 10.82
N SER A 636 -13.27 -5.62 10.76
CA SER A 636 -13.89 -6.21 9.56
C SER A 636 -15.19 -5.50 9.19
N LEU A 637 -15.39 -5.24 7.90
CA LEU A 637 -16.65 -4.71 7.35
C LEU A 637 -17.77 -5.77 7.29
N GLY A 638 -17.44 -7.03 7.58
CA GLY A 638 -18.31 -8.18 7.35
C GLY A 638 -18.27 -8.65 5.89
N PRO A 639 -19.24 -9.48 5.46
CA PRO A 639 -19.25 -10.00 4.10
C PRO A 639 -19.44 -8.88 3.06
N PHE A 640 -18.81 -9.07 1.91
CA PHE A 640 -19.00 -8.19 0.76
C PHE A 640 -20.44 -8.29 0.26
N SER A 641 -21.04 -7.13 -0.05
CA SER A 641 -22.37 -7.02 -0.63
C SER A 641 -22.31 -5.98 -1.74
N MET A 642 -22.85 -6.31 -2.90
CA MET A 642 -22.85 -5.45 -4.08
C MET A 642 -23.42 -4.06 -3.80
N ALA A 643 -22.82 -3.02 -4.38
CA ALA A 643 -23.47 -1.71 -4.49
C ALA A 643 -24.83 -1.83 -5.23
N SER A 644 -25.78 -0.97 -4.89
CA SER A 644 -27.02 -0.87 -5.66
C SER A 644 -26.73 -0.31 -7.07
N PRO A 645 -27.52 -0.65 -8.09
CA PRO A 645 -27.39 -0.05 -9.42
C PRO A 645 -27.43 1.48 -9.40
N GLU A 646 -28.25 2.06 -8.52
CA GLU A 646 -28.37 3.50 -8.31
C GLU A 646 -27.06 4.09 -7.76
N ASP A 647 -26.45 3.47 -6.74
CA ASP A 647 -25.16 3.90 -6.18
C ASP A 647 -24.05 3.83 -7.23
N VAL A 648 -24.03 2.76 -8.03
CA VAL A 648 -23.05 2.58 -9.13
C VAL A 648 -23.20 3.69 -10.16
N GLN A 649 -24.42 3.93 -10.63
CA GLN A 649 -24.69 4.95 -11.65
C GLN A 649 -24.32 6.34 -11.14
N ALA A 650 -24.71 6.67 -9.91
CA ALA A 650 -24.37 7.93 -9.25
C ALA A 650 -22.85 8.14 -9.15
N LEU A 651 -22.11 7.12 -8.74
CA LEU A 651 -20.65 7.16 -8.65
C LEU A 651 -20.00 7.34 -10.02
N MET A 652 -20.44 6.59 -11.05
CA MET A 652 -19.89 6.72 -12.41
C MET A 652 -20.15 8.10 -13.00
N GLN A 653 -21.35 8.66 -12.78
CA GLN A 653 -21.68 10.01 -13.22
C GLN A 653 -20.77 11.06 -12.56
N LEU A 654 -20.55 10.96 -11.25
CA LEU A 654 -19.64 11.85 -10.53
C LEU A 654 -18.21 11.73 -11.02
N ARG A 655 -17.72 10.51 -11.21
CA ARG A 655 -16.38 10.28 -11.76
C ARG A 655 -16.22 10.94 -13.12
N GLY A 656 -17.17 10.75 -14.04
CA GLY A 656 -17.13 11.39 -15.35
C GLY A 656 -17.12 12.93 -15.31
N GLN A 657 -17.75 13.55 -14.31
CA GLN A 657 -17.71 15.01 -14.11
C GLN A 657 -16.36 15.50 -13.58
N LEU A 658 -15.70 14.70 -12.74
CA LEU A 658 -14.50 15.09 -11.98
C LEU A 658 -13.18 14.69 -12.67
N GLU A 659 -13.20 13.59 -13.40
CA GLU A 659 -12.04 12.98 -14.07
C GLU A 659 -11.20 13.95 -14.93
N PRO A 660 -11.79 14.92 -15.68
CA PRO A 660 -10.99 15.82 -16.51
C PRO A 660 -9.93 16.63 -15.76
N ARG A 661 -10.12 16.89 -14.45
CA ARG A 661 -9.12 17.59 -13.61
C ARG A 661 -8.49 16.68 -12.55
N TRP A 662 -9.20 15.66 -12.09
CA TRP A 662 -8.73 14.74 -11.07
C TRP A 662 -8.28 13.43 -11.70
N LYS A 663 -7.06 13.42 -12.25
CA LYS A 663 -6.57 12.34 -13.11
C LYS A 663 -6.38 10.99 -12.40
N MET A 664 -6.23 10.95 -11.07
CA MET A 664 -6.27 9.68 -10.33
C MET A 664 -7.62 8.97 -10.43
N LEU A 665 -8.70 9.62 -10.88
CA LEU A 665 -9.98 8.96 -11.13
C LEU A 665 -9.99 8.12 -12.41
N GLN A 666 -9.02 8.30 -13.30
CA GLN A 666 -8.97 7.59 -14.58
C GLN A 666 -8.71 6.09 -14.39
N VAL A 667 -9.42 5.27 -15.16
CA VAL A 667 -9.25 3.80 -15.21
C VAL A 667 -9.07 3.27 -16.63
N ALA A 668 -8.96 4.18 -17.59
CA ALA A 668 -8.76 3.92 -19.01
C ALA A 668 -8.00 5.11 -19.62
N SER A 669 -7.22 4.83 -20.65
CA SER A 669 -6.57 5.88 -21.44
C SER A 669 -7.63 6.62 -22.27
N GLU A 670 -7.48 7.94 -22.41
CA GLU A 670 -8.32 8.70 -23.34
C GLU A 670 -8.09 8.12 -24.75
N ALA A 671 -9.16 7.67 -25.42
CA ALA A 671 -9.04 7.12 -26.77
C ALA A 671 -8.35 8.16 -27.66
N GLY A 672 -7.08 7.93 -27.97
CA GLY A 672 -6.30 8.83 -28.80
C GLY A 672 -7.04 9.07 -30.08
N GLY A 673 -7.49 10.31 -30.29
CA GLY A 673 -7.82 10.76 -31.64
C GLY A 673 -6.60 10.47 -32.53
N PRO A 674 -6.80 10.00 -33.77
CA PRO A 674 -5.68 9.65 -34.63
C PRO A 674 -4.87 10.92 -34.93
N GLY A 675 -3.72 11.09 -34.28
CA GLY A 675 -2.71 12.07 -34.68
C GLY A 675 -2.11 12.90 -33.56
N SER A 676 -1.03 12.42 -32.99
CA SER A 676 0.19 13.23 -32.77
C SER A 676 1.34 12.26 -32.53
N GLY A 677 1.95 11.82 -33.63
CA GLY A 677 3.22 11.10 -33.62
C GLY A 677 4.42 12.02 -33.49
#